data_AF-A0A355T1Q0-F1
#
_entry.id   AF-A0A355T1Q0-F1
#
_cell.length_a   1.000
_cell.length_b   1.000
_cell.length_c   1.000
_cell.angle_alpha   90.00
_cell.angle_beta   90.00
_cell.angle_gamma   90.00
#
_symmetry.space_group_name_H-M   'P 1'
#
loop_
_entity.id
_entity.type
_entity.pdbx_description
1 polymer ?
#
loop_
_entity_poly.entity_id
_entity_poly.type
_entity_poly.pdbx_seq_one_letter_code
_entity_poly.pdbx_strand_id
1 'polypeptide(L)'
;MKKTLSVIVIGMIMSTAAVEAAELVATRITAENAAQYVQAGPDAAGGIGDWILSNGSVCAVISGIAHESELSVRGGTLIDLGYCGRADDHYVGAQDLIDSSRATPVNIERVDAKVGPDSAVIRSFGRQGGVIVETSYRLDANEPDKLFITKHLTQRDGEPSVALYTSIFFNYYSLVPFVASTVDPSRSNGFVQESFVTRGPTEIATFARTADLIVALSPTDADAPITYGWQMVSAKRTNADGSVVDLPFYALADFSALSFLAITEPFVTGDGADIGLLQLLEVPFTELAAGDEISFEEVLHLAPGANVAGVTDRIYGAAAKVEGQISEGGAVVHVDLNDGTPFTQTSADGSGDFSVRLPTGAYALRIVAAGGRELSVPFQVGESDMTLETVDLHAPSRVALPQGSPMRLTFKGLNGTADPLFGGNLLGAVELRDDSSYRLAGVNQIFLMGTDKDPTFALLPPGTYRVYATRGPEYSLEKAEVSVVAGNDTVLNIAEPSLVVETAGFISADFHVHSGPSFDTVMPRAKRVATYLAEGAEVLVATEHETVFDFQPTIDRLGVGDVVATIAGTEITGEVGSDRTPYTLGHANAFPVDEQALAFRRGAFANENRRWREVIADLKARRADSLIQLNHARWDDRFAPGSPAWEEDWSGDRAAYFDHMGVGRSYNAGELLGS
;
A
#
# COMPACT_ATOMS: atom_id res chain seq x y z
N MET A 1 -17.80 -48.44 55.68
CA MET A 1 -17.13 -47.16 55.39
C MET A 1 -17.64 -46.65 54.05
N LYS A 2 -18.62 -45.74 54.04
CA LYS A 2 -19.07 -45.01 52.84
C LYS A 2 -18.61 -43.56 53.01
N LYS A 3 -17.77 -43.07 52.10
CA LYS A 3 -17.27 -41.70 52.10
C LYS A 3 -18.27 -40.78 51.40
N THR A 4 -18.67 -39.73 52.10
CA THR A 4 -19.44 -38.58 51.62
C THR A 4 -18.53 -37.67 50.81
N LEU A 5 -18.96 -37.26 49.61
CA LEU A 5 -18.31 -36.24 48.80
C LEU A 5 -19.14 -34.95 48.91
N SER A 6 -18.54 -33.87 49.43
CA SER A 6 -19.13 -32.53 49.43
C SER A 6 -18.80 -31.83 48.11
N VAL A 7 -19.84 -31.32 47.43
CA VAL A 7 -19.72 -30.45 46.26
C VAL A 7 -19.62 -29.01 46.74
N ILE A 8 -18.54 -28.32 46.36
CA ILE A 8 -18.37 -26.88 46.54
C ILE A 8 -18.90 -26.21 45.26
N VAL A 9 -19.92 -25.37 45.40
CA VAL A 9 -20.43 -24.50 44.33
C VAL A 9 -19.66 -23.19 44.42
N ILE A 10 -18.83 -22.89 43.42
CA ILE A 10 -18.17 -21.59 43.25
C ILE A 10 -19.09 -20.74 42.38
N GLY A 11 -19.67 -19.69 42.98
CA GLY A 11 -20.44 -18.69 42.26
C GLY A 11 -19.51 -17.77 41.47
N MET A 12 -19.66 -17.77 40.14
CA MET A 12 -19.03 -16.81 39.24
C MET A 12 -19.77 -15.48 39.37
N ILE A 13 -19.12 -14.49 39.98
CA ILE A 13 -19.59 -13.10 39.94
C ILE A 13 -19.16 -12.55 38.57
N MET A 14 -20.13 -12.39 37.66
CA MET A 14 -19.90 -11.63 36.43
C MET A 14 -19.75 -10.15 36.80
N SER A 15 -18.53 -9.63 36.71
CA SER A 15 -18.28 -8.21 36.76
C SER A 15 -18.76 -7.62 35.43
N THR A 16 -19.80 -6.81 35.44
CA THR A 16 -20.14 -5.94 34.32
C THR A 16 -19.04 -4.88 34.24
N ALA A 17 -18.05 -5.11 33.39
CA ALA A 17 -17.13 -4.05 33.00
C ALA A 17 -17.96 -2.96 32.34
N ALA A 18 -17.98 -1.76 32.93
CA ALA A 18 -18.51 -0.59 32.27
C ALA A 18 -17.68 -0.40 30.99
N VAL A 19 -18.36 -0.35 29.85
CA VAL A 19 -17.74 0.10 28.59
C VAL A 19 -17.34 1.55 28.85
N GLU A 20 -16.04 1.80 28.99
CA GLU A 20 -15.49 3.14 29.06
C GLU A 20 -15.89 3.85 27.75
N ALA A 21 -16.51 5.03 27.84
CA ALA A 21 -16.92 5.77 26.67
C ALA A 21 -15.69 6.04 25.79
N ALA A 22 -15.79 5.77 24.49
CA ALA A 22 -14.66 5.94 23.58
C ALA A 22 -14.17 7.39 23.63
N GLU A 23 -12.90 7.58 24.01
CA GLU A 23 -12.33 8.92 24.17
C GLU A 23 -12.08 9.51 22.79
N LEU A 24 -12.80 10.59 22.47
CA LEU A 24 -12.56 11.41 21.29
C LEU A 24 -11.27 12.21 21.47
N VAL A 25 -10.33 12.07 20.55
CA VAL A 25 -9.01 12.72 20.61
C VAL A 25 -8.77 13.51 19.32
N ALA A 26 -8.36 14.76 19.46
CA ALA A 26 -7.77 15.56 18.37
C ALA A 26 -6.72 16.49 18.99
N THR A 27 -5.45 16.09 18.96
CA THR A 27 -4.36 16.84 19.60
C THR A 27 -3.03 16.61 18.91
N ARG A 28 -2.08 17.48 19.19
CA ARG A 28 -0.69 17.29 18.76
C ARG A 28 -0.02 16.17 19.58
N ILE A 29 0.77 15.35 18.90
CA ILE A 29 1.66 14.36 19.51
C ILE A 29 2.88 15.08 20.07
N THR A 30 3.10 14.96 21.37
CA THR A 30 4.21 15.53 22.13
C THR A 30 5.04 14.41 22.76
N ALA A 31 6.22 14.74 23.29
CA ALA A 31 7.06 13.75 23.97
C ALA A 31 6.34 13.06 25.14
N GLU A 32 5.40 13.75 25.80
CA GLU A 32 4.65 13.23 26.95
C GLU A 32 3.56 12.23 26.57
N ASN A 33 2.97 12.35 25.37
CA ASN A 33 1.85 11.50 24.93
C ASN A 33 2.20 10.58 23.76
N ALA A 34 3.40 10.67 23.17
CA ALA A 34 3.77 9.92 21.98
C ALA A 34 3.68 8.40 22.16
N ALA A 35 4.05 7.86 23.32
CA ALA A 35 3.93 6.42 23.59
C ALA A 35 2.48 5.88 23.55
N GLN A 36 1.49 6.77 23.64
CA GLN A 36 0.07 6.42 23.53
C GLN A 36 -0.44 6.54 22.09
N TYR A 37 0.07 7.49 21.32
CA TYR A 37 -0.57 7.93 20.06
C TYR A 37 0.23 7.67 18.79
N VAL A 38 1.53 7.40 18.89
CA VAL A 38 2.31 6.94 17.73
C VAL A 38 1.82 5.56 17.34
N GLN A 39 1.36 5.43 16.09
CA GLN A 39 0.80 4.18 15.58
C GLN A 39 1.92 3.20 15.18
N ALA A 40 1.52 1.97 14.91
CA ALA A 40 2.39 0.93 14.39
C ALA A 40 1.75 0.30 13.16
N GLY A 41 2.58 -0.35 12.37
CA GLY A 41 2.19 -0.91 11.08
C GLY A 41 3.40 -0.86 10.16
N PRO A 42 3.33 -1.52 9.00
CA PRO A 42 4.38 -1.43 8.00
C PRO A 42 4.62 0.03 7.56
N ASP A 43 3.57 0.79 7.27
CA ASP A 43 3.68 2.14 6.70
C ASP A 43 3.61 3.28 7.73
N ALA A 44 3.56 2.94 9.03
CA ALA A 44 3.43 3.94 10.10
C ALA A 44 4.62 4.91 10.13
N ALA A 45 4.35 6.19 9.84
CA ALA A 45 5.32 7.27 9.72
C ALA A 45 5.13 8.37 10.77
N GLY A 46 3.97 8.48 11.40
CA GLY A 46 3.66 9.50 12.39
C GLY A 46 4.54 9.46 13.65
N GLY A 47 4.74 10.62 14.27
CA GLY A 47 5.58 10.77 15.44
C GLY A 47 5.36 12.09 16.20
N ILE A 48 6.28 12.37 17.12
CA ILE A 48 6.29 13.64 17.88
C ILE A 48 6.29 14.82 16.90
N GLY A 49 5.31 15.71 17.04
CA GLY A 49 5.15 16.90 16.20
C GLY A 49 3.94 16.85 15.28
N ASP A 50 3.43 15.64 14.99
CA ASP A 50 2.23 15.37 14.21
C ASP A 50 0.95 15.50 15.04
N TRP A 51 -0.21 15.24 14.43
CA TRP A 51 -1.51 15.36 15.08
C TRP A 51 -2.28 14.05 15.03
N ILE A 52 -2.69 13.55 16.19
CA ILE A 52 -3.53 12.36 16.32
C ILE A 52 -5.01 12.75 16.31
N LEU A 53 -5.80 12.02 15.53
CA LEU A 53 -7.25 12.03 15.51
C LEU A 53 -7.76 10.62 15.86
N SER A 54 -8.64 10.50 16.85
CA SER A 54 -9.22 9.21 17.25
C SER A 54 -10.65 9.33 17.76
N ASN A 55 -11.45 8.28 17.52
CA ASN A 55 -12.72 8.02 18.22
C ASN A 55 -12.64 6.82 19.16
N GLY A 56 -11.44 6.42 19.58
CA GLY A 56 -11.17 5.24 20.40
C GLY A 56 -11.16 3.91 19.64
N SER A 57 -11.63 3.87 18.38
CA SER A 57 -11.55 2.68 17.51
C SER A 57 -10.58 2.89 16.34
N VAL A 58 -10.75 3.98 15.59
CA VAL A 58 -9.84 4.40 14.51
C VAL A 58 -8.83 5.41 15.06
N CYS A 59 -7.59 5.28 14.62
CA CYS A 59 -6.52 6.23 14.87
C CYS A 59 -5.95 6.70 13.52
N ALA A 60 -5.96 8.01 13.30
CA ALA A 60 -5.46 8.65 12.11
C ALA A 60 -4.43 9.72 12.49
N VAL A 61 -3.31 9.79 11.78
CA VAL A 61 -2.29 10.82 12.01
C VAL A 61 -2.21 11.78 10.83
N ILE A 62 -2.36 13.06 11.12
CA ILE A 62 -2.13 14.15 10.17
C ILE A 62 -0.74 14.72 10.48
N SER A 63 0.13 14.77 9.47
CA SER A 63 1.49 15.24 9.64
C SER A 63 1.56 16.69 10.12
N GLY A 64 2.57 17.03 10.90
CA GLY A 64 2.88 18.39 11.29
C GLY A 64 3.41 19.17 10.09
N ILE A 65 3.14 20.48 10.03
CA ILE A 65 3.59 21.34 8.91
C ILE A 65 5.12 21.35 8.73
N ALA A 66 5.86 21.05 9.81
CA ALA A 66 7.32 21.00 9.80
C ALA A 66 7.89 19.64 9.35
N HIS A 67 7.05 18.61 9.25
CA HIS A 67 7.41 17.34 8.64
C HIS A 67 7.11 17.41 7.15
N GLU A 68 7.88 16.72 6.34
CA GLU A 68 7.76 16.69 4.88
C GLU A 68 6.70 15.66 4.44
N SER A 69 6.08 15.86 3.27
CA SER A 69 5.16 14.94 2.61
C SER A 69 5.68 14.55 1.23
N GLU A 70 5.03 13.59 0.58
CA GLU A 70 5.62 12.92 -0.61
C GLU A 70 5.74 13.82 -1.84
N LEU A 71 5.00 14.93 -1.86
CA LEU A 71 5.11 15.93 -2.93
C LEU A 71 5.31 17.35 -2.38
N SER A 72 5.53 17.52 -1.08
CA SER A 72 5.73 18.85 -0.50
C SER A 72 6.77 18.84 0.62
N VAL A 73 7.50 19.94 0.71
CA VAL A 73 8.39 20.26 1.83
C VAL A 73 7.62 20.55 3.13
N ARG A 74 6.30 20.37 3.14
CA ARG A 74 5.39 20.60 4.26
C ARG A 74 4.35 19.51 4.35
N GLY A 75 4.08 19.10 5.59
CA GLY A 75 3.05 18.14 5.95
C GLY A 75 1.69 18.82 6.11
N GLY A 76 0.89 18.34 7.06
CA GLY A 76 -0.51 18.74 7.22
C GLY A 76 -1.48 17.85 6.44
N THR A 77 -1.02 16.69 5.99
CA THR A 77 -1.79 15.68 5.26
C THR A 77 -1.91 14.40 6.08
N LEU A 78 -2.90 13.57 5.76
CA LEU A 78 -3.05 12.23 6.37
C LEU A 78 -1.85 11.36 5.98
N ILE A 79 -1.16 10.80 6.98
CA ILE A 79 0.03 9.95 6.79
C ILE A 79 -0.11 8.57 7.42
N ASP A 80 -0.93 8.42 8.47
CA ASP A 80 -1.18 7.12 9.10
C ASP A 80 -2.69 6.91 9.24
N LEU A 81 -3.17 5.68 9.00
CA LEU A 81 -4.57 5.32 9.22
C LEU A 81 -4.73 3.84 9.57
N GLY A 82 -5.23 3.56 10.77
CA GLY A 82 -5.47 2.18 11.21
C GLY A 82 -6.42 2.06 12.39
N TYR A 83 -6.52 0.86 12.95
CA TYR A 83 -7.24 0.64 14.20
C TYR A 83 -6.32 0.95 15.39
N CYS A 84 -6.83 1.69 16.36
CA CYS A 84 -6.04 2.06 17.53
C CYS A 84 -5.47 0.83 18.25
N GLY A 85 -4.14 0.81 18.44
CA GLY A 85 -3.45 -0.27 19.14
C GLY A 85 -3.28 -1.56 18.33
N ARG A 86 -3.67 -1.57 17.04
CA ARG A 86 -3.28 -2.61 16.09
C ARG A 86 -2.10 -2.12 15.26
N ALA A 87 -1.18 -3.03 14.95
CA ALA A 87 -0.04 -2.74 14.09
C ALA A 87 -0.41 -2.92 12.61
N ASP A 88 -1.50 -2.29 12.20
CA ASP A 88 -2.16 -2.48 10.90
C ASP A 88 -2.23 -1.23 10.04
N ASP A 89 -1.42 -0.22 10.35
CA ASP A 89 -1.26 0.92 9.46
C ASP A 89 -0.49 0.52 8.19
N HIS A 90 -1.23 0.48 7.09
CA HIS A 90 -0.74 0.25 5.73
C HIS A 90 -1.03 1.47 4.83
N TYR A 91 -1.32 2.63 5.43
CA TYR A 91 -1.64 3.85 4.71
C TYR A 91 -0.35 4.65 4.52
N VAL A 92 0.09 4.85 3.28
CA VAL A 92 1.36 5.57 3.00
C VAL A 92 1.21 7.07 3.21
N GLY A 93 0.20 7.69 2.59
CA GLY A 93 -0.01 9.13 2.71
C GLY A 93 -0.89 9.75 1.63
N ALA A 94 -1.40 10.95 1.87
CA ALA A 94 -2.24 11.68 0.92
C ALA A 94 -1.64 13.02 0.48
N GLN A 95 -2.01 13.46 -0.71
CA GLN A 95 -1.73 14.79 -1.22
C GLN A 95 -2.86 15.30 -2.13
N ASP A 96 -3.22 16.57 -1.98
CA ASP A 96 -4.13 17.26 -2.90
C ASP A 96 -3.34 18.04 -3.95
N LEU A 97 -3.78 17.98 -5.20
CA LEU A 97 -3.18 18.63 -6.36
C LEU A 97 -4.16 19.56 -7.06
N ILE A 98 -3.68 20.76 -7.41
CA ILE A 98 -4.38 21.70 -8.28
C ILE A 98 -4.00 21.43 -9.73
N ASP A 99 -4.98 21.46 -10.64
CA ASP A 99 -4.84 21.11 -12.07
C ASP A 99 -4.23 19.72 -12.31
N SER A 100 -4.38 18.83 -11.32
CA SER A 100 -3.91 17.43 -11.38
C SER A 100 -2.41 17.30 -11.67
N SER A 101 -1.59 18.26 -11.24
CA SER A 101 -0.15 18.28 -11.49
C SER A 101 0.67 18.16 -10.21
N ARG A 102 1.72 17.32 -10.27
CA ARG A 102 2.70 17.15 -9.18
C ARG A 102 3.52 18.41 -8.92
N ALA A 103 3.55 19.36 -9.85
CA ALA A 103 4.21 20.66 -9.68
C ALA A 103 3.34 21.66 -8.89
N THR A 104 2.06 21.34 -8.68
CA THR A 104 1.09 22.21 -8.00
C THR A 104 0.39 21.48 -6.85
N PRO A 105 1.16 20.90 -5.90
CA PRO A 105 0.58 20.35 -4.68
C PRO A 105 0.02 21.46 -3.82
N VAL A 106 -1.07 21.18 -3.10
CA VAL A 106 -1.60 22.09 -2.08
C VAL A 106 -0.61 22.15 -0.91
N ASN A 107 -0.02 23.32 -0.70
CA ASN A 107 0.93 23.54 0.38
C ASN A 107 0.17 23.97 1.65
N ILE A 108 0.18 23.12 2.68
CA ILE A 108 -0.50 23.41 3.95
C ILE A 108 0.26 24.50 4.71
N GLU A 109 -0.51 25.42 5.29
CA GLU A 109 0.01 26.56 6.05
C GLU A 109 -0.44 26.53 7.51
N ARG A 110 -1.52 25.82 7.80
CA ARG A 110 -2.10 25.74 9.14
C ARG A 110 -2.82 24.42 9.34
N VAL A 111 -2.68 23.87 10.54
CA VAL A 111 -3.47 22.75 11.04
C VAL A 111 -4.13 23.18 12.35
N ASP A 112 -5.40 22.89 12.52
CA ASP A 112 -6.11 23.05 13.79
C ASP A 112 -6.85 21.76 14.17
N ALA A 113 -7.23 21.68 15.43
CA ALA A 113 -7.88 20.52 16.01
C ALA A 113 -8.99 20.96 16.96
N LYS A 114 -10.09 20.20 16.99
CA LYS A 114 -11.23 20.43 17.87
C LYS A 114 -11.88 19.12 18.26
N VAL A 115 -12.17 18.96 19.55
CA VAL A 115 -13.01 17.89 20.07
C VAL A 115 -14.37 18.47 20.44
N GLY A 116 -15.43 17.92 19.86
CA GLY A 116 -16.83 18.18 20.18
C GLY A 116 -17.42 17.11 21.10
N PRO A 117 -18.73 17.18 21.39
CA PRO A 117 -19.41 16.18 22.23
C PRO A 117 -19.48 14.79 21.58
N ASP A 118 -19.66 14.74 20.26
CA ASP A 118 -19.93 13.49 19.52
C ASP A 118 -18.89 13.20 18.41
N SER A 119 -17.95 14.12 18.17
CA SER A 119 -16.93 13.98 17.14
C SER A 119 -15.62 14.71 17.46
N ALA A 120 -14.54 14.21 16.91
CA ALA A 120 -13.22 14.84 16.89
C ALA A 120 -12.89 15.26 15.46
N VAL A 121 -12.23 16.42 15.30
CA VAL A 121 -11.92 17.00 13.99
C VAL A 121 -10.50 17.55 13.98
N ILE A 122 -9.78 17.29 12.90
CA ILE A 122 -8.56 18.00 12.51
C ILE A 122 -8.79 18.67 11.16
N ARG A 123 -8.37 19.92 11.01
CA ARG A 123 -8.46 20.63 9.73
C ARG A 123 -7.10 21.10 9.27
N SER A 124 -6.81 20.91 8.00
CA SER A 124 -5.68 21.51 7.31
C SER A 124 -6.14 22.60 6.36
N PHE A 125 -5.38 23.69 6.32
CA PHE A 125 -5.63 24.85 5.47
C PHE A 125 -4.41 25.05 4.61
N GLY A 126 -4.59 24.87 3.31
CA GLY A 126 -3.52 25.01 2.34
C GLY A 126 -3.91 25.94 1.20
N ARG A 127 -2.93 26.23 0.38
CA ARG A 127 -3.14 26.95 -0.87
C ARG A 127 -2.16 26.50 -1.93
N GLN A 128 -2.56 26.73 -3.17
CA GLN A 128 -1.67 26.66 -4.31
C GLN A 128 -2.14 27.65 -5.37
N GLY A 129 -1.26 28.57 -5.78
CA GLY A 129 -1.63 29.71 -6.61
C GLY A 129 -2.78 30.52 -5.98
N GLY A 130 -3.85 30.74 -6.74
CA GLY A 130 -5.06 31.42 -6.30
C GLY A 130 -6.06 30.56 -5.51
N VAL A 131 -5.88 29.24 -5.48
CA VAL A 131 -6.81 28.30 -4.83
C VAL A 131 -6.48 28.16 -3.35
N ILE A 132 -7.51 28.25 -2.52
CA ILE A 132 -7.47 27.92 -1.09
C ILE A 132 -8.22 26.61 -0.90
N VAL A 133 -7.63 25.69 -0.13
CA VAL A 133 -8.23 24.39 0.21
C VAL A 133 -8.30 24.25 1.72
N GLU A 134 -9.50 24.02 2.25
CA GLU A 134 -9.73 23.57 3.63
C GLU A 134 -10.13 22.09 3.58
N THR A 135 -9.32 21.23 4.20
CA THR A 135 -9.60 19.79 4.33
C THR A 135 -9.88 19.49 5.80
N SER A 136 -11.01 18.87 6.09
CA SER A 136 -11.44 18.50 7.44
C SER A 136 -11.55 16.98 7.56
N TYR A 137 -10.75 16.42 8.45
CA TYR A 137 -10.74 15.02 8.87
C TYR A 137 -11.57 14.88 10.14
N ARG A 138 -12.60 14.03 10.13
CA ARG A 138 -13.54 13.89 11.24
C ARG A 138 -13.79 12.42 11.58
N LEU A 139 -13.68 12.11 12.87
CA LEU A 139 -14.12 10.82 13.43
C LEU A 139 -15.29 11.07 14.39
N ASP A 140 -16.32 10.26 14.26
CA ASP A 140 -17.50 10.32 15.12
C ASP A 140 -17.50 9.18 16.14
N ALA A 141 -18.04 9.43 17.32
CA ALA A 141 -18.10 8.45 18.41
C ALA A 141 -18.99 7.23 18.09
N ASN A 142 -19.96 7.38 17.19
CA ASN A 142 -20.93 6.35 16.81
C ASN A 142 -20.60 5.63 15.48
N GLU A 143 -19.53 6.03 14.79
CA GLU A 143 -19.08 5.44 13.53
C GLU A 143 -17.65 4.91 13.71
N PRO A 144 -17.48 3.73 14.36
CA PRO A 144 -16.19 3.25 14.86
C PRO A 144 -15.21 2.82 13.77
N ASP A 145 -15.60 2.84 12.49
CA ASP A 145 -14.84 2.30 11.37
C ASP A 145 -14.75 3.27 10.17
N LYS A 146 -15.04 4.57 10.39
CA LYS A 146 -15.11 5.56 9.32
C LYS A 146 -14.37 6.83 9.65
N LEU A 147 -13.52 7.27 8.73
CA LEU A 147 -12.98 8.61 8.67
C LEU A 147 -13.73 9.43 7.62
N PHE A 148 -14.41 10.49 8.06
CA PHE A 148 -15.07 11.44 7.17
C PHE A 148 -14.08 12.51 6.74
N ILE A 149 -14.02 12.80 5.44
CA ILE A 149 -13.19 13.86 4.89
C ILE A 149 -14.11 14.81 4.13
N THR A 150 -14.05 16.09 4.48
CA THR A 150 -14.75 17.14 3.71
C THR A 150 -13.75 18.16 3.24
N LYS A 151 -13.85 18.58 1.98
CA LYS A 151 -12.94 19.57 1.40
C LYS A 151 -13.72 20.74 0.84
N HIS A 152 -13.26 21.95 1.12
CA HIS A 152 -13.82 23.19 0.60
C HIS A 152 -12.75 23.94 -0.18
N LEU A 153 -13.02 24.19 -1.47
CA LEU A 153 -12.12 24.88 -2.38
C LEU A 153 -12.72 26.21 -2.79
N THR A 154 -11.93 27.26 -2.70
CA THR A 154 -12.31 28.61 -3.13
C THR A 154 -11.20 29.25 -3.95
N GLN A 155 -11.59 30.12 -4.88
CA GLN A 155 -10.65 30.86 -5.73
C GLN A 155 -10.52 32.31 -5.25
N ARG A 156 -9.28 32.82 -5.20
CA ARG A 156 -9.02 34.25 -4.96
C ARG A 156 -9.31 35.09 -6.20
N ASP A 157 -9.91 36.25 -5.97
CA ASP A 157 -10.21 37.21 -7.02
C ASP A 157 -8.92 37.72 -7.71
N GLY A 158 -8.97 37.82 -9.05
CA GLY A 158 -7.85 38.28 -9.88
C GLY A 158 -6.73 37.27 -10.14
N GLU A 159 -6.84 36.02 -9.66
CA GLU A 159 -5.87 34.94 -9.90
C GLU A 159 -6.38 33.93 -10.96
N PRO A 160 -5.49 33.18 -11.66
CA PRO A 160 -5.88 32.20 -12.66
C PRO A 160 -6.85 31.15 -12.10
N SER A 161 -7.90 30.85 -12.86
CA SER A 161 -8.83 29.77 -12.53
C SER A 161 -8.19 28.40 -12.69
N VAL A 162 -8.86 27.39 -12.14
CA VAL A 162 -8.42 26.00 -12.16
C VAL A 162 -9.49 25.13 -12.77
N ALA A 163 -9.07 24.13 -13.54
CA ALA A 163 -9.95 23.25 -14.28
C ALA A 163 -10.19 21.95 -13.53
N LEU A 164 -9.14 21.42 -12.91
CA LEU A 164 -9.12 20.11 -12.29
C LEU A 164 -8.68 20.18 -10.84
N TYR A 165 -9.26 19.30 -10.03
CA TYR A 165 -8.79 19.02 -8.67
C TYR A 165 -8.62 17.53 -8.51
N THR A 166 -7.49 17.13 -7.92
CA THR A 166 -7.19 15.73 -7.66
C THR A 166 -6.80 15.52 -6.22
N SER A 167 -7.43 14.54 -5.59
CA SER A 167 -6.97 13.98 -4.32
C SER A 167 -6.20 12.71 -4.62
N ILE A 168 -4.99 12.56 -4.09
CA ILE A 168 -4.15 11.38 -4.26
C ILE A 168 -3.93 10.71 -2.91
N PHE A 169 -4.04 9.39 -2.90
CA PHE A 169 -3.54 8.49 -1.89
C PHE A 169 -2.38 7.68 -2.50
N PHE A 170 -1.18 7.81 -1.95
CA PHE A 170 0.00 7.07 -2.42
C PHE A 170 -0.13 5.60 -2.06
N ASN A 171 0.27 4.74 -2.99
CA ASN A 171 0.18 3.30 -2.81
C ASN A 171 1.53 2.61 -2.98
N TYR A 172 2.34 2.98 -3.97
CA TYR A 172 3.69 2.41 -4.20
C TYR A 172 3.76 0.88 -4.15
N TYR A 173 2.73 0.20 -4.67
CA TYR A 173 2.54 -1.26 -4.67
C TYR A 173 2.25 -1.86 -3.29
N SER A 174 1.91 -1.03 -2.29
CA SER A 174 1.60 -1.42 -0.91
C SER A 174 0.25 -2.12 -0.73
N LEU A 175 -0.74 -1.71 -1.51
CA LEU A 175 -2.10 -2.21 -1.46
C LEU A 175 -2.57 -2.65 -2.84
N VAL A 176 -3.52 -3.60 -2.86
CA VAL A 176 -4.15 -4.09 -4.09
C VAL A 176 -5.47 -3.37 -4.30
N PRO A 177 -5.61 -2.54 -5.36
CA PRO A 177 -6.84 -1.79 -5.59
C PRO A 177 -7.94 -2.60 -6.29
N PHE A 178 -9.16 -2.35 -5.85
CA PHE A 178 -10.42 -2.79 -6.43
C PHE A 178 -11.32 -1.57 -6.64
N VAL A 179 -11.72 -1.29 -7.87
CA VAL A 179 -12.57 -0.12 -8.19
C VAL A 179 -14.00 -0.58 -8.47
N ALA A 180 -14.95 0.08 -7.83
CA ALA A 180 -16.37 -0.25 -7.88
C ALA A 180 -17.25 1.01 -7.95
N SER A 181 -18.40 0.89 -8.60
CA SER A 181 -19.47 1.87 -8.42
C SER A 181 -20.56 1.30 -7.53
N THR A 182 -20.89 2.01 -6.45
CA THR A 182 -21.96 1.63 -5.54
C THR A 182 -23.33 2.02 -6.10
N VAL A 183 -23.36 3.01 -7.00
CA VAL A 183 -24.56 3.53 -7.66
C VAL A 183 -24.93 2.72 -8.90
N ASP A 184 -23.95 2.40 -9.76
CA ASP A 184 -24.13 1.60 -10.97
C ASP A 184 -23.07 0.48 -11.03
N PRO A 185 -23.30 -0.66 -10.36
CA PRO A 185 -22.32 -1.74 -10.27
C PRO A 185 -21.78 -2.26 -11.62
N SER A 186 -22.52 -2.05 -12.72
CA SER A 186 -22.08 -2.42 -14.07
C SER A 186 -20.82 -1.67 -14.55
N ARG A 187 -20.46 -0.57 -13.88
CA ARG A 187 -19.28 0.25 -14.16
C ARG A 187 -18.02 -0.18 -13.40
N SER A 188 -18.13 -1.22 -12.58
CA SER A 188 -17.01 -1.71 -11.77
C SER A 188 -16.01 -2.49 -12.63
N ASN A 189 -14.72 -2.19 -12.51
CA ASN A 189 -13.63 -2.93 -13.14
C ASN A 189 -12.87 -3.85 -12.16
N GLY A 190 -13.24 -3.83 -10.87
CA GLY A 190 -12.70 -4.71 -9.84
C GLY A 190 -11.19 -4.59 -9.74
N PHE A 191 -10.46 -5.71 -9.76
CA PHE A 191 -8.99 -5.76 -9.63
C PHE A 191 -8.21 -5.49 -10.94
N VAL A 192 -8.87 -5.10 -12.02
CA VAL A 192 -8.22 -4.82 -13.31
C VAL A 192 -8.14 -3.31 -13.51
N GLN A 193 -6.95 -2.75 -13.33
CA GLN A 193 -6.68 -1.32 -13.44
C GLN A 193 -5.98 -0.95 -14.74
N GLU A 194 -6.12 0.31 -15.15
CA GLU A 194 -5.30 0.93 -16.18
C GLU A 194 -4.27 1.81 -15.49
N SER A 195 -3.00 1.67 -15.85
CA SER A 195 -1.95 2.57 -15.35
C SER A 195 -2.31 4.00 -15.68
N PHE A 196 -2.22 4.92 -14.71
CA PHE A 196 -2.48 6.34 -14.93
C PHE A 196 -1.31 7.22 -14.53
N VAL A 197 -0.50 6.82 -13.54
CA VAL A 197 0.65 7.62 -13.07
C VAL A 197 1.69 7.82 -14.18
N THR A 198 1.80 6.87 -15.12
CA THR A 198 2.74 6.96 -16.26
C THR A 198 2.13 7.60 -17.50
N ARG A 199 0.84 7.96 -17.49
CA ARG A 199 0.12 8.47 -18.66
C ARG A 199 -0.09 9.98 -18.55
N GLY A 200 -0.16 10.63 -19.71
CA GLY A 200 -0.46 12.07 -19.80
C GLY A 200 -1.96 12.38 -19.64
N PRO A 201 -2.33 13.63 -19.30
CA PRO A 201 -3.73 14.05 -19.15
C PRO A 201 -4.61 13.83 -20.39
N THR A 202 -4.02 13.73 -21.59
CA THR A 202 -4.76 13.47 -22.84
C THR A 202 -5.33 12.07 -22.93
N GLU A 203 -4.85 11.14 -22.10
CA GLU A 203 -5.26 9.73 -22.07
C GLU A 203 -6.24 9.42 -20.93
N ILE A 204 -6.81 10.46 -20.30
CA ILE A 204 -7.72 10.31 -19.16
C ILE A 204 -8.89 9.38 -19.44
N ALA A 205 -9.39 9.36 -20.68
CA ALA A 205 -10.46 8.48 -21.14
C ALA A 205 -10.10 6.99 -21.02
N THR A 206 -8.81 6.64 -21.06
CA THR A 206 -8.32 5.26 -20.95
C THR A 206 -8.43 4.78 -19.51
N PHE A 207 -8.01 5.59 -18.54
CA PHE A 207 -7.80 5.14 -17.16
C PHE A 207 -8.84 5.64 -16.15
N ALA A 208 -9.55 6.73 -16.46
CA ALA A 208 -10.61 7.23 -15.59
C ALA A 208 -11.80 6.27 -15.57
N ARG A 209 -12.35 6.03 -14.38
CA ARG A 209 -13.54 5.20 -14.19
C ARG A 209 -14.62 6.01 -13.50
N THR A 210 -15.83 5.96 -14.05
CA THR A 210 -17.01 6.58 -13.43
C THR A 210 -17.52 5.67 -12.32
N ALA A 211 -16.79 5.72 -11.21
CA ALA A 211 -16.94 4.89 -10.04
C ALA A 211 -16.72 5.77 -8.79
N ASP A 212 -17.43 5.45 -7.73
CA ASP A 212 -17.44 6.22 -6.49
C ASP A 212 -16.72 5.53 -5.33
N LEU A 213 -16.20 4.32 -5.54
CA LEU A 213 -15.50 3.55 -4.51
C LEU A 213 -14.19 2.95 -5.04
N ILE A 214 -13.10 3.23 -4.33
CA ILE A 214 -11.81 2.54 -4.48
C ILE A 214 -11.53 1.79 -3.18
N VAL A 215 -11.42 0.47 -3.26
CA VAL A 215 -11.06 -0.40 -2.12
C VAL A 215 -9.60 -0.83 -2.28
N ALA A 216 -8.80 -0.67 -1.23
CA ALA A 216 -7.38 -0.99 -1.22
C ALA A 216 -7.11 -2.05 -0.14
N LEU A 217 -6.59 -3.20 -0.55
CA LEU A 217 -6.35 -4.36 0.31
C LEU A 217 -4.87 -4.46 0.70
N SER A 218 -4.60 -4.58 1.99
CA SER A 218 -3.27 -5.01 2.46
C SER A 218 -2.94 -6.44 1.99
N PRO A 219 -1.66 -6.85 2.03
CA PRO A 219 -1.30 -8.24 1.81
C PRO A 219 -2.03 -9.18 2.76
N THR A 220 -2.55 -10.29 2.24
CA THR A 220 -3.29 -11.29 3.04
C THR A 220 -2.43 -11.99 4.09
N ASP A 221 -1.11 -11.96 3.92
CA ASP A 221 -0.10 -12.51 4.82
C ASP A 221 0.60 -11.45 5.68
N ALA A 222 0.07 -10.23 5.74
CA ALA A 222 0.48 -9.22 6.70
C ALA A 222 0.24 -9.70 8.15
N ASP A 223 1.08 -9.25 9.09
CA ASP A 223 0.92 -9.59 10.52
C ASP A 223 -0.44 -9.11 11.06
N ALA A 224 -0.95 -7.98 10.56
CA ALA A 224 -2.26 -7.44 10.89
C ALA A 224 -2.93 -6.85 9.64
N PRO A 225 -3.72 -7.64 8.89
CA PRO A 225 -4.33 -7.18 7.65
C PRO A 225 -5.48 -6.20 7.90
N ILE A 226 -5.58 -5.23 6.99
CA ILE A 226 -6.60 -4.18 6.92
C ILE A 226 -7.06 -3.94 5.48
N THR A 227 -8.27 -3.39 5.34
CA THR A 227 -8.86 -2.93 4.10
C THR A 227 -9.31 -1.48 4.25
N TYR A 228 -8.99 -0.64 3.27
CA TYR A 228 -9.48 0.73 3.17
C TYR A 228 -10.47 0.85 2.01
N GLY A 229 -11.66 1.40 2.25
CA GLY A 229 -12.62 1.75 1.22
C GLY A 229 -12.73 3.27 1.11
N TRP A 230 -12.17 3.88 0.08
CA TRP A 230 -12.28 5.31 -0.18
C TRP A 230 -13.46 5.60 -1.09
N GLN A 231 -14.48 6.24 -0.53
CA GLN A 231 -15.73 6.53 -1.21
C GLN A 231 -15.89 8.04 -1.41
N MET A 232 -16.14 8.46 -2.67
CA MET A 232 -16.60 9.80 -3.01
C MET A 232 -18.13 9.84 -2.86
N VAL A 233 -18.63 10.52 -1.82
CA VAL A 233 -20.08 10.62 -1.54
C VAL A 233 -20.72 11.73 -2.35
N SER A 234 -20.07 12.90 -2.43
CA SER A 234 -20.54 13.99 -3.28
C SER A 234 -19.43 14.95 -3.70
N ALA A 235 -19.61 15.55 -4.88
CA ALA A 235 -18.80 16.63 -5.41
C ALA A 235 -19.74 17.70 -5.96
N LYS A 236 -19.72 18.91 -5.39
CA LYS A 236 -20.67 19.98 -5.72
C LYS A 236 -19.99 21.32 -5.82
N ARG A 237 -20.47 22.16 -6.72
CA ARG A 237 -20.13 23.59 -6.75
C ARG A 237 -21.32 24.42 -6.32
N THR A 238 -21.09 25.33 -5.38
CA THR A 238 -22.01 26.41 -5.02
C THR A 238 -21.53 27.69 -5.69
N ASN A 239 -22.32 28.23 -6.60
CA ASN A 239 -21.99 29.47 -7.30
C ASN A 239 -22.20 30.68 -6.37
N ALA A 240 -21.59 31.82 -6.72
CA ALA A 240 -21.71 33.07 -5.95
C ALA A 240 -23.16 33.57 -5.74
N ASP A 241 -24.09 33.15 -6.62
CA ASP A 241 -25.53 33.47 -6.50
C ASP A 241 -26.29 32.49 -5.57
N GLY A 242 -25.61 31.48 -5.02
CA GLY A 242 -26.15 30.44 -4.15
C GLY A 242 -26.74 29.24 -4.88
N SER A 243 -26.72 29.18 -6.22
CA SER A 243 -27.12 27.99 -6.96
C SER A 243 -26.09 26.86 -6.81
N VAL A 244 -26.56 25.62 -6.79
CA VAL A 244 -25.71 24.43 -6.57
C VAL A 244 -25.80 23.52 -7.79
N VAL A 245 -24.64 23.03 -8.25
CA VAL A 245 -24.52 22.05 -9.34
C VAL A 245 -23.66 20.87 -8.90
N ASP A 246 -24.04 19.67 -9.34
CA ASP A 246 -23.23 18.46 -9.15
C ASP A 246 -22.07 18.46 -10.14
N LEU A 247 -20.89 18.05 -9.68
CA LEU A 247 -19.67 17.98 -10.48
C LEU A 247 -19.37 16.53 -10.86
N PRO A 248 -18.89 16.28 -12.09
CA PRO A 248 -18.41 14.97 -12.47
C PRO A 248 -17.08 14.67 -11.77
N PHE A 249 -16.95 13.43 -11.31
CA PHE A 249 -15.73 12.91 -10.71
C PHE A 249 -15.46 11.48 -11.20
N TYR A 250 -14.20 11.07 -11.10
CA TYR A 250 -13.71 9.81 -11.62
C TYR A 250 -12.70 9.19 -10.67
N ALA A 251 -12.84 7.89 -10.43
CA ALA A 251 -11.84 7.07 -9.76
C ALA A 251 -10.68 6.79 -10.74
N LEU A 252 -9.46 7.03 -10.29
CA LEU A 252 -8.23 6.60 -10.93
C LEU A 252 -7.49 5.70 -9.95
N ALA A 253 -7.07 4.52 -10.38
CA ALA A 253 -6.35 3.60 -9.52
C ALA A 253 -5.34 2.82 -10.36
N ASP A 254 -4.14 2.66 -9.83
CA ASP A 254 -3.16 1.66 -10.26
C ASP A 254 -2.39 1.18 -9.04
N PHE A 255 -1.35 0.35 -9.21
CA PHE A 255 -0.59 -0.10 -8.05
C PHE A 255 0.27 1.01 -7.44
N SER A 256 0.55 2.10 -8.14
CA SER A 256 1.40 3.19 -7.66
C SER A 256 0.62 4.25 -6.87
N ALA A 257 -0.63 4.54 -7.25
CA ALA A 257 -1.47 5.52 -6.58
C ALA A 257 -2.97 5.23 -6.72
N LEU A 258 -3.76 5.82 -5.83
CA LEU A 258 -5.22 5.83 -5.84
C LEU A 258 -5.68 7.28 -5.83
N SER A 259 -6.74 7.61 -6.56
CA SER A 259 -7.11 9.00 -6.76
C SER A 259 -8.57 9.19 -7.10
N PHE A 260 -9.14 10.31 -6.65
CA PHE A 260 -10.35 10.88 -7.23
C PHE A 260 -10.01 12.19 -7.94
N LEU A 261 -10.37 12.23 -9.21
CA LEU A 261 -10.31 13.41 -10.06
C LEU A 261 -11.69 14.04 -10.13
N ALA A 262 -11.77 15.36 -9.91
CA ALA A 262 -12.97 16.14 -10.12
C ALA A 262 -12.73 17.25 -11.13
N ILE A 263 -13.77 17.55 -11.92
CA ILE A 263 -13.80 18.66 -12.86
C ILE A 263 -14.60 19.79 -12.23
N THR A 264 -14.13 21.02 -12.36
CA THR A 264 -14.68 22.18 -11.66
C THR A 264 -16.00 22.71 -12.22
N GLU A 265 -16.41 22.22 -13.41
CA GLU A 265 -17.70 22.48 -14.03
C GLU A 265 -18.34 21.20 -14.57
N PRO A 266 -19.68 21.12 -14.67
CA PRO A 266 -20.34 20.07 -15.43
C PRO A 266 -20.09 20.22 -16.94
N PHE A 267 -20.04 19.10 -17.66
CA PHE A 267 -19.90 19.12 -19.11
C PHE A 267 -21.15 19.66 -19.81
N VAL A 268 -20.92 20.38 -20.92
CA VAL A 268 -21.97 20.82 -21.85
C VAL A 268 -22.34 19.68 -22.80
N THR A 269 -21.40 18.80 -23.15
CA THR A 269 -21.65 17.62 -23.98
C THR A 269 -21.66 16.31 -23.19
N GLY A 270 -22.62 15.44 -23.55
CA GLY A 270 -22.85 14.17 -22.84
C GLY A 270 -23.43 14.37 -21.44
N ASP A 271 -23.47 13.29 -20.68
CA ASP A 271 -23.96 13.24 -19.29
C ASP A 271 -22.82 13.08 -18.28
N GLY A 272 -21.56 13.14 -18.73
CA GLY A 272 -20.38 12.90 -17.90
C GLY A 272 -20.20 11.44 -17.49
N ALA A 273 -21.02 10.51 -18.00
CA ALA A 273 -20.92 9.09 -17.66
C ALA A 273 -19.60 8.47 -18.08
N ASP A 274 -18.95 9.00 -19.12
CA ASP A 274 -17.59 8.68 -19.55
C ASP A 274 -16.89 9.96 -19.99
N ILE A 275 -15.57 10.05 -19.83
CA ILE A 275 -14.78 11.16 -20.39
C ILE A 275 -14.42 10.82 -21.84
N GLY A 276 -15.24 11.25 -22.80
CA GLY A 276 -14.96 11.14 -24.22
C GLY A 276 -14.08 12.28 -24.77
N LEU A 277 -13.77 12.23 -26.07
CA LEU A 277 -12.99 13.28 -26.75
C LEU A 277 -13.65 14.66 -26.67
N LEU A 278 -14.98 14.74 -26.74
CA LEU A 278 -15.70 16.01 -26.64
C LEU A 278 -15.59 16.62 -25.25
N GLN A 279 -15.80 15.81 -24.21
CA GLN A 279 -15.59 16.20 -22.81
C GLN A 279 -14.15 16.65 -22.55
N LEU A 280 -13.17 15.90 -23.05
CA LEU A 280 -11.75 16.25 -22.96
C LEU A 280 -11.42 17.61 -23.58
N LEU A 281 -12.08 17.99 -24.67
CA LEU A 281 -11.91 19.31 -25.30
C LEU A 281 -12.54 20.44 -24.48
N GLU A 282 -13.49 20.14 -23.58
CA GLU A 282 -14.12 21.12 -22.69
C GLU A 282 -13.30 21.39 -21.44
N VAL A 283 -12.54 20.41 -20.93
CA VAL A 283 -11.77 20.52 -19.67
C VAL A 283 -10.93 21.80 -19.57
N PRO A 284 -10.12 22.20 -20.58
CA PRO A 284 -9.31 23.42 -20.49
C PRO A 284 -10.11 24.73 -20.37
N PHE A 285 -11.42 24.69 -20.60
CA PHE A 285 -12.33 25.83 -20.51
C PHE A 285 -13.20 25.79 -19.25
N THR A 286 -13.05 24.77 -18.42
CA THR A 286 -13.71 24.70 -17.11
C THR A 286 -12.96 25.60 -16.11
N GLU A 287 -13.70 26.26 -15.22
CA GLU A 287 -13.13 27.15 -14.24
C GLU A 287 -13.86 27.10 -12.89
N LEU A 288 -13.07 27.25 -11.82
CA LEU A 288 -13.59 27.72 -10.54
C LEU A 288 -13.54 29.25 -10.49
N ALA A 289 -14.69 29.90 -10.63
CA ALA A 289 -14.79 31.36 -10.59
C ALA A 289 -14.59 31.93 -9.17
N ALA A 290 -14.11 33.17 -9.08
CA ALA A 290 -13.98 33.85 -7.80
C ALA A 290 -15.36 34.06 -7.16
N GLY A 291 -15.51 33.63 -5.91
CA GLY A 291 -16.78 33.68 -5.16
C GLY A 291 -17.60 32.39 -5.23
N ASP A 292 -17.26 31.47 -6.14
CA ASP A 292 -17.78 30.11 -6.13
C ASP A 292 -16.99 29.24 -5.12
N GLU A 293 -17.63 28.19 -4.63
CA GLU A 293 -17.03 27.22 -3.71
C GLU A 293 -17.32 25.79 -4.20
N ILE A 294 -16.30 24.94 -4.21
CA ILE A 294 -16.48 23.50 -4.43
C ILE A 294 -16.39 22.78 -3.09
N SER A 295 -17.37 21.91 -2.82
CA SER A 295 -17.40 21.03 -1.66
C SER A 295 -17.31 19.56 -2.09
N PHE A 296 -16.37 18.83 -1.49
CA PHE A 296 -16.27 17.37 -1.59
C PHE A 296 -16.64 16.72 -0.27
N GLU A 297 -17.40 15.63 -0.33
CA GLU A 297 -17.69 14.76 0.80
C GLU A 297 -17.16 13.36 0.49
N GLU A 298 -16.24 12.89 1.31
CA GLU A 298 -15.56 11.61 1.16
C GLU A 298 -15.64 10.80 2.47
N VAL A 299 -15.61 9.48 2.35
CA VAL A 299 -15.53 8.56 3.49
C VAL A 299 -14.45 7.53 3.24
N LEU A 300 -13.53 7.38 4.18
CA LEU A 300 -12.63 6.24 4.28
C LEU A 300 -13.22 5.23 5.27
N HIS A 301 -13.66 4.09 4.75
CA HIS A 301 -14.12 2.93 5.52
C HIS A 301 -12.94 2.03 5.87
N LEU A 302 -12.80 1.61 7.12
CA LEU A 302 -11.74 0.69 7.55
C LEU A 302 -12.35 -0.65 7.92
N ALA A 303 -11.86 -1.77 7.38
CA ALA A 303 -12.31 -3.09 7.79
C ALA A 303 -11.11 -3.97 8.18
N PRO A 304 -11.25 -4.82 9.22
CA PRO A 304 -10.19 -5.77 9.55
C PRO A 304 -10.11 -6.88 8.49
N GLY A 305 -8.90 -7.30 8.16
CA GLY A 305 -8.66 -8.30 7.11
C GLY A 305 -8.41 -7.66 5.74
N ALA A 306 -8.02 -8.50 4.77
CA ALA A 306 -7.69 -8.11 3.41
C ALA A 306 -8.76 -8.66 2.45
N ASN A 307 -9.93 -8.03 2.41
CA ASN A 307 -11.03 -8.41 1.52
C ASN A 307 -11.96 -7.23 1.20
N VAL A 308 -12.53 -7.23 -0.01
CA VAL A 308 -13.45 -6.18 -0.47
C VAL A 308 -14.78 -6.19 0.30
N ALA A 309 -15.24 -7.39 0.70
CA ALA A 309 -16.50 -7.59 1.42
C ALA A 309 -16.58 -6.79 2.73
N GLY A 310 -15.45 -6.60 3.43
CA GLY A 310 -15.39 -5.80 4.65
C GLY A 310 -15.90 -4.36 4.48
N VAL A 311 -15.78 -3.80 3.28
CA VAL A 311 -16.31 -2.48 2.92
C VAL A 311 -17.71 -2.61 2.29
N THR A 312 -17.86 -3.47 1.27
CA THR A 312 -19.13 -3.55 0.53
C THR A 312 -20.28 -4.03 1.40
N ASP A 313 -20.05 -4.91 2.38
CA ASP A 313 -21.09 -5.39 3.28
C ASP A 313 -21.67 -4.27 4.15
N ARG A 314 -20.89 -3.23 4.43
CA ARG A 314 -21.37 -2.06 5.18
C ARG A 314 -22.17 -1.12 4.29
N ILE A 315 -21.71 -0.90 3.07
CA ILE A 315 -22.41 -0.11 2.06
C ILE A 315 -23.77 -0.75 1.74
N TYR A 316 -23.79 -2.07 1.58
CA TYR A 316 -25.00 -2.87 1.33
C TYR A 316 -25.54 -3.53 2.60
N GLY A 317 -25.43 -2.87 3.76
CA GLY A 317 -25.81 -3.44 5.06
C GLY A 317 -27.26 -3.91 5.18
N ALA A 318 -28.16 -3.37 4.35
CA ALA A 318 -29.57 -3.75 4.30
C ALA A 318 -29.88 -4.92 3.34
N ALA A 319 -28.91 -5.33 2.51
CA ALA A 319 -29.07 -6.40 1.54
C ALA A 319 -28.99 -7.79 2.20
N ALA A 320 -29.47 -8.82 1.51
CA ALA A 320 -29.49 -10.19 2.02
C ALA A 320 -28.07 -10.69 2.32
N LYS A 321 -27.91 -11.35 3.47
CA LYS A 321 -26.68 -12.06 3.81
C LYS A 321 -26.65 -13.39 3.05
N VAL A 322 -25.58 -13.61 2.29
CA VAL A 322 -25.29 -14.86 1.60
C VAL A 322 -24.14 -15.55 2.32
N GLU A 323 -24.40 -16.72 2.85
CA GLU A 323 -23.41 -17.58 3.51
C GLU A 323 -23.09 -18.78 2.62
N GLY A 324 -21.86 -19.28 2.69
CA GLY A 324 -21.46 -20.49 1.99
C GLY A 324 -20.25 -21.13 2.62
N GLN A 325 -19.91 -22.32 2.11
CA GLN A 325 -18.76 -23.08 2.58
C GLN A 325 -18.01 -23.67 1.39
N ILE A 326 -16.69 -23.61 1.44
CA ILE A 326 -15.77 -24.28 0.52
C ILE A 326 -15.20 -25.50 1.24
N SER A 327 -14.89 -26.59 0.51
CA SER A 327 -14.33 -27.81 1.14
C SER A 327 -12.94 -27.63 1.78
N GLU A 328 -12.33 -26.44 1.67
CA GLU A 328 -11.08 -26.05 2.28
C GLU A 328 -11.09 -24.56 2.67
N GLY A 329 -10.21 -24.20 3.61
CA GLY A 329 -9.97 -22.80 3.97
C GLY A 329 -8.94 -22.09 3.10
N GLY A 330 -8.95 -20.76 3.14
CA GLY A 330 -7.98 -19.91 2.44
C GLY A 330 -8.22 -19.77 0.92
N ALA A 331 -9.30 -20.35 0.39
CA ALA A 331 -9.75 -20.07 -0.96
C ALA A 331 -10.28 -18.64 -1.07
N VAL A 332 -9.92 -17.94 -2.15
CA VAL A 332 -10.45 -16.61 -2.47
C VAL A 332 -11.76 -16.78 -3.23
N VAL A 333 -12.80 -16.11 -2.74
CA VAL A 333 -14.15 -16.13 -3.31
C VAL A 333 -14.43 -14.77 -3.94
N HIS A 334 -14.34 -14.70 -5.26
CA HIS A 334 -14.82 -13.55 -6.04
C HIS A 334 -16.33 -13.69 -6.24
N VAL A 335 -17.05 -12.58 -6.11
CA VAL A 335 -18.47 -12.49 -6.44
C VAL A 335 -18.61 -11.51 -7.58
N ASP A 336 -18.97 -12.05 -8.74
CA ASP A 336 -19.18 -11.29 -9.96
C ASP A 336 -20.70 -11.24 -10.26
N LEU A 337 -21.17 -10.17 -10.90
CA LEU A 337 -22.48 -10.17 -11.55
C LEU A 337 -22.53 -11.29 -12.60
N ASN A 338 -23.72 -11.75 -12.96
CA ASN A 338 -23.87 -12.85 -13.92
C ASN A 338 -23.29 -12.56 -15.33
N ASP A 339 -23.01 -11.29 -15.66
CA ASP A 339 -22.30 -10.90 -16.89
C ASP A 339 -20.76 -10.89 -16.76
N GLY A 340 -20.24 -11.22 -15.57
CA GLY A 340 -18.81 -11.24 -15.25
C GLY A 340 -18.28 -9.95 -14.63
N THR A 341 -19.11 -8.92 -14.45
CA THR A 341 -18.69 -7.66 -13.82
C THR A 341 -18.33 -7.89 -12.35
N PRO A 342 -17.13 -7.52 -11.87
CA PRO A 342 -16.75 -7.70 -10.47
C PRO A 342 -17.67 -6.90 -9.53
N PHE A 343 -18.16 -7.53 -8.47
CA PHE A 343 -19.02 -6.87 -7.48
C PHE A 343 -18.35 -6.78 -6.10
N THR A 344 -17.87 -7.90 -5.57
CA THR A 344 -17.11 -7.95 -4.30
C THR A 344 -16.19 -9.17 -4.28
N GLN A 345 -15.38 -9.28 -3.23
CA GLN A 345 -14.48 -10.41 -3.00
C GLN A 345 -14.33 -10.65 -1.49
N THR A 346 -14.32 -11.92 -1.10
CA THR A 346 -14.03 -12.39 0.25
C THR A 346 -13.11 -13.62 0.21
N SER A 347 -12.76 -14.16 1.37
CA SER A 347 -11.97 -15.38 1.49
C SER A 347 -12.66 -16.35 2.45
N ALA A 348 -12.56 -17.64 2.14
CA ALA A 348 -13.01 -18.70 3.02
C ALA A 348 -12.10 -18.78 4.26
N ASP A 349 -12.70 -18.83 5.45
CA ASP A 349 -11.96 -18.94 6.71
C ASP A 349 -11.30 -20.32 6.88
N GLY A 350 -10.69 -20.59 8.04
CA GLY A 350 -10.01 -21.88 8.30
C GLY A 350 -10.93 -23.11 8.22
N SER A 351 -12.24 -22.95 8.36
CA SER A 351 -13.26 -24.01 8.22
C SER A 351 -13.85 -24.07 6.81
N GLY A 352 -13.45 -23.14 5.93
CA GLY A 352 -14.00 -22.99 4.59
C GLY A 352 -15.22 -22.07 4.52
N ASP A 353 -15.64 -21.47 5.64
CA ASP A 353 -16.86 -20.67 5.69
C ASP A 353 -16.61 -19.26 5.16
N PHE A 354 -17.59 -18.69 4.47
CA PHE A 354 -17.57 -17.29 4.03
C PHE A 354 -18.96 -16.66 4.09
N SER A 355 -19.00 -15.32 4.14
CA SER A 355 -20.24 -14.56 3.99
C SER A 355 -20.04 -13.24 3.28
N VAL A 356 -21.07 -12.78 2.57
CA VAL A 356 -21.14 -11.47 1.90
C VAL A 356 -22.57 -10.93 1.97
N ARG A 357 -22.77 -9.62 1.81
CA ARG A 357 -24.09 -9.02 1.59
C ARG A 357 -24.27 -8.59 0.15
N LEU A 358 -25.33 -9.09 -0.48
CA LEU A 358 -25.59 -8.90 -1.91
C LEU A 358 -27.01 -8.40 -2.13
N PRO A 359 -27.21 -7.33 -2.92
CA PRO A 359 -28.52 -6.94 -3.41
C PRO A 359 -29.21 -8.08 -4.18
N THR A 360 -30.53 -7.97 -4.37
CA THR A 360 -31.28 -8.90 -5.22
C THR A 360 -30.71 -8.89 -6.65
N GLY A 361 -30.37 -10.07 -7.17
CA GLY A 361 -29.71 -10.18 -8.47
C GLY A 361 -29.28 -11.59 -8.84
N ALA A 362 -28.69 -11.72 -10.02
CA ALA A 362 -28.03 -12.94 -10.48
C ALA A 362 -26.51 -12.73 -10.42
N TYR A 363 -25.82 -13.69 -9.82
CA TYR A 363 -24.39 -13.61 -9.52
C TYR A 363 -23.68 -14.91 -9.88
N ALA A 364 -22.36 -14.85 -9.97
CA ALA A 364 -21.48 -16.00 -10.05
C ALA A 364 -20.41 -15.93 -8.95
N LEU A 365 -20.24 -17.03 -8.22
CA LEU A 365 -19.04 -17.23 -7.42
C LEU A 365 -17.92 -17.69 -8.33
N ARG A 366 -16.75 -17.05 -8.25
CA ARG A 366 -15.51 -17.53 -8.86
C ARG A 366 -14.50 -17.77 -7.75
N ILE A 367 -14.29 -19.04 -7.46
CA ILE A 367 -13.49 -19.53 -6.33
C ILE A 367 -12.11 -19.88 -6.85
N VAL A 368 -11.07 -19.27 -6.28
CA VAL A 368 -9.67 -19.46 -6.67
C VAL A 368 -8.88 -19.94 -5.47
N ALA A 369 -8.13 -21.02 -5.62
CA ALA A 369 -7.33 -21.61 -4.56
C ALA A 369 -5.90 -21.95 -5.02
N ALA A 370 -5.00 -22.09 -4.05
CA ALA A 370 -3.61 -22.47 -4.30
C ALA A 370 -3.50 -23.80 -5.08
N GLY A 371 -2.40 -23.94 -5.83
CA GLY A 371 -2.20 -25.06 -6.75
C GLY A 371 -2.93 -24.89 -8.09
N GLY A 372 -3.35 -23.65 -8.43
CA GLY A 372 -3.98 -23.34 -9.72
C GLY A 372 -5.38 -23.92 -9.88
N ARG A 373 -6.14 -24.03 -8.78
CA ARG A 373 -7.51 -24.56 -8.77
C ARG A 373 -8.50 -23.41 -8.84
N GLU A 374 -9.45 -23.51 -9.76
CA GLU A 374 -10.50 -22.52 -9.97
C GLU A 374 -11.83 -23.19 -10.30
N LEU A 375 -12.93 -22.65 -9.79
CA LEU A 375 -14.29 -23.11 -10.07
C LEU A 375 -15.25 -21.91 -10.11
N SER A 376 -16.25 -21.97 -11.00
CA SER A 376 -17.31 -20.97 -11.06
C SER A 376 -18.69 -21.59 -10.85
N VAL A 377 -19.51 -20.97 -10.00
CA VAL A 377 -20.85 -21.44 -9.61
C VAL A 377 -21.85 -20.28 -9.69
N PRO A 378 -22.83 -20.31 -10.61
CA PRO A 378 -23.88 -19.30 -10.67
C PRO A 378 -24.91 -19.48 -9.55
N PHE A 379 -25.48 -18.38 -9.06
CA PHE A 379 -26.52 -18.38 -8.05
C PHE A 379 -27.43 -17.14 -8.15
N GLN A 380 -28.58 -17.20 -7.50
CA GLN A 380 -29.59 -16.12 -7.49
C GLN A 380 -29.80 -15.64 -6.05
N VAL A 381 -29.79 -14.33 -5.86
CA VAL A 381 -30.04 -13.68 -4.57
C VAL A 381 -31.41 -13.02 -4.58
N GLY A 382 -32.19 -13.28 -3.53
CA GLY A 382 -33.47 -12.61 -3.26
C GLY A 382 -33.38 -11.64 -2.08
N GLU A 383 -34.52 -11.20 -1.56
CA GLU A 383 -34.58 -10.23 -0.46
C GLU A 383 -34.25 -10.81 0.94
N SER A 384 -34.21 -12.14 1.07
CA SER A 384 -33.96 -12.82 2.34
C SER A 384 -32.58 -13.47 2.36
N ASP A 385 -31.98 -13.52 3.55
CA ASP A 385 -30.73 -14.23 3.80
C ASP A 385 -30.80 -15.68 3.29
N MET A 386 -29.68 -16.18 2.77
CA MET A 386 -29.59 -17.51 2.18
C MET A 386 -28.24 -18.16 2.45
N THR A 387 -28.24 -19.49 2.40
CA THR A 387 -27.03 -20.31 2.51
C THR A 387 -26.87 -21.11 1.22
N LEU A 388 -25.68 -21.03 0.63
CA LEU A 388 -25.29 -21.79 -0.55
C LEU A 388 -24.87 -23.21 -0.17
N GLU A 389 -25.00 -24.15 -1.11
CA GLU A 389 -24.46 -25.50 -0.93
C GLU A 389 -22.93 -25.46 -0.82
N THR A 390 -22.35 -26.38 -0.04
CA THR A 390 -20.90 -26.50 0.07
C THR A 390 -20.29 -26.77 -1.30
N VAL A 391 -19.31 -25.96 -1.69
CA VAL A 391 -18.59 -26.11 -2.94
C VAL A 391 -17.36 -26.97 -2.72
N ASP A 392 -17.35 -28.16 -3.33
CA ASP A 392 -16.22 -29.08 -3.24
C ASP A 392 -15.13 -28.75 -4.27
N LEU A 393 -14.04 -28.16 -3.79
CA LEU A 393 -12.80 -28.02 -4.55
C LEU A 393 -12.05 -29.36 -4.54
N HIS A 394 -11.64 -29.83 -5.72
CA HIS A 394 -10.80 -31.02 -5.82
C HIS A 394 -9.55 -30.90 -4.94
N ALA A 395 -9.19 -32.02 -4.29
CA ALA A 395 -8.05 -32.09 -3.38
C ALA A 395 -6.76 -31.56 -4.05
N PRO A 396 -5.96 -30.74 -3.35
CA PRO A 396 -4.74 -30.19 -3.91
C PRO A 396 -3.66 -31.28 -4.08
N SER A 397 -2.75 -31.09 -5.03
CA SER A 397 -1.55 -31.92 -5.13
C SER A 397 -0.45 -31.32 -4.25
N ARG A 398 0.16 -32.13 -3.38
CA ARG A 398 1.20 -31.68 -2.43
C ARG A 398 2.55 -32.21 -2.84
N VAL A 399 3.55 -31.34 -2.86
CA VAL A 399 4.95 -31.72 -3.02
C VAL A 399 5.68 -31.50 -1.70
N ALA A 400 6.06 -32.58 -1.02
CA ALA A 400 6.84 -32.50 0.21
C ALA A 400 8.22 -31.88 -0.08
N LEU A 401 8.59 -30.87 0.72
CA LEU A 401 9.81 -30.09 0.55
C LEU A 401 10.95 -30.67 1.41
N PRO A 402 12.22 -30.49 1.02
CA PRO A 402 13.35 -30.80 1.88
C PRO A 402 13.28 -29.97 3.18
N GLN A 403 13.84 -30.50 4.27
CA GLN A 403 13.82 -29.88 5.60
C GLN A 403 15.22 -29.87 6.19
N GLY A 404 15.52 -28.89 7.03
CA GLY A 404 16.76 -28.83 7.83
C GLY A 404 17.97 -28.21 7.13
N SER A 405 17.86 -27.81 5.87
CA SER A 405 18.94 -27.14 5.14
C SER A 405 18.44 -25.89 4.40
N PRO A 406 19.13 -24.75 4.51
CA PRO A 406 18.76 -23.53 3.81
C PRO A 406 18.99 -23.67 2.30
N MET A 407 17.99 -23.30 1.50
CA MET A 407 18.10 -23.24 0.05
C MET A 407 16.94 -22.48 -0.59
N ARG A 408 17.20 -21.83 -1.72
CA ARG A 408 16.16 -21.40 -2.65
C ARG A 408 15.83 -22.52 -3.63
N LEU A 409 14.56 -22.92 -3.69
CA LEU A 409 14.01 -23.83 -4.68
C LEU A 409 13.33 -23.04 -5.80
N THR A 410 13.82 -23.15 -7.04
CA THR A 410 13.16 -22.55 -8.22
C THR A 410 12.49 -23.63 -9.05
N PHE A 411 11.19 -23.51 -9.28
CA PHE A 411 10.38 -24.46 -10.03
C PHE A 411 10.18 -23.97 -11.47
N LYS A 412 10.52 -24.81 -12.44
CA LYS A 412 10.32 -24.54 -13.88
C LYS A 412 9.44 -25.61 -14.51
N GLY A 413 8.33 -25.21 -15.11
CA GLY A 413 7.44 -26.11 -15.82
C GLY A 413 8.12 -26.71 -17.05
N LEU A 414 7.88 -28.00 -17.31
CA LEU A 414 8.38 -28.74 -18.46
C LEU A 414 7.22 -29.20 -19.34
N ASN A 415 7.51 -29.48 -20.62
CA ASN A 415 6.58 -30.12 -21.56
C ASN A 415 5.22 -29.40 -21.67
N GLY A 416 5.23 -28.07 -21.66
CA GLY A 416 4.01 -27.24 -21.73
C GLY A 416 3.34 -26.97 -20.38
N THR A 417 3.86 -27.53 -19.28
CA THR A 417 3.46 -27.12 -17.92
C THR A 417 3.94 -25.69 -17.67
N ALA A 418 3.07 -24.81 -17.14
CA ALA A 418 3.46 -23.47 -16.72
C ALA A 418 4.29 -23.51 -15.43
N ASP A 419 5.13 -22.49 -15.21
CA ASP A 419 5.79 -22.31 -13.92
C ASP A 419 4.74 -22.12 -12.81
N PRO A 420 4.85 -22.83 -11.66
CA PRO A 420 3.93 -22.63 -10.56
C PRO A 420 4.22 -21.28 -9.90
N LEU A 421 3.21 -20.65 -9.32
CA LEU A 421 3.34 -19.36 -8.63
C LEU A 421 2.98 -19.55 -7.15
N PHE A 422 3.90 -19.17 -6.27
CA PHE A 422 3.79 -19.26 -4.82
C PHE A 422 3.72 -17.87 -4.20
N GLY A 423 3.01 -17.74 -3.08
CA GLY A 423 2.90 -16.48 -2.35
C GLY A 423 2.13 -15.38 -3.09
N GLY A 424 1.38 -15.71 -4.15
CA GLY A 424 0.44 -14.78 -4.78
C GLY A 424 -0.84 -14.63 -3.95
N ASN A 425 -1.53 -13.50 -4.11
CA ASN A 425 -2.75 -13.16 -3.37
C ASN A 425 -4.03 -13.83 -3.90
N LEU A 426 -3.97 -14.52 -5.06
CA LEU A 426 -5.11 -15.15 -5.74
C LEU A 426 -6.26 -14.20 -6.14
N LEU A 427 -6.01 -12.88 -6.08
CA LEU A 427 -6.97 -11.85 -6.48
C LEU A 427 -7.02 -11.67 -8.01
N GLY A 428 -5.97 -12.13 -8.72
CA GLY A 428 -5.88 -11.95 -10.16
C GLY A 428 -5.73 -10.48 -10.57
N ALA A 429 -5.15 -9.65 -9.68
CA ALA A 429 -5.02 -8.22 -9.91
C ALA A 429 -4.03 -7.91 -11.04
N VAL A 430 -4.44 -7.01 -11.93
CA VAL A 430 -3.71 -6.63 -13.13
C VAL A 430 -3.71 -5.11 -13.28
N GLU A 431 -2.55 -4.58 -13.65
CA GLU A 431 -2.42 -3.21 -14.16
C GLU A 431 -2.08 -3.30 -15.65
N LEU A 432 -2.96 -2.74 -16.48
CA LEU A 432 -2.81 -2.65 -17.92
C LEU A 432 -1.97 -1.41 -18.27
N ARG A 433 -1.01 -1.60 -19.18
CA ARG A 433 -0.11 -0.58 -19.71
C ARG A 433 -0.20 -0.61 -21.24
N ASP A 434 0.38 0.38 -21.91
CA ASP A 434 0.24 0.52 -23.38
C ASP A 434 0.64 -0.72 -24.17
N ASP A 435 1.75 -1.36 -23.80
CA ASP A 435 2.33 -2.50 -24.52
C ASP A 435 2.54 -3.73 -23.62
N SER A 436 2.08 -3.66 -22.37
CA SER A 436 2.39 -4.65 -21.35
C SER A 436 1.31 -4.70 -20.27
N SER A 437 1.42 -5.67 -19.37
CA SER A 437 0.63 -5.67 -18.14
C SER A 437 1.53 -6.06 -16.98
N TYR A 438 1.33 -5.41 -15.85
CA TYR A 438 1.90 -5.82 -14.59
C TYR A 438 0.85 -6.67 -13.85
N ARG A 439 1.29 -7.80 -13.29
CA ARG A 439 0.44 -8.67 -12.47
C ARG A 439 1.10 -8.82 -11.12
N LEU A 440 0.33 -8.59 -10.06
CA LEU A 440 0.76 -8.87 -8.71
C LEU A 440 0.65 -10.39 -8.48
N ALA A 441 1.58 -11.12 -9.10
CA ALA A 441 1.62 -12.56 -9.17
C ALA A 441 2.61 -13.12 -8.14
N GLY A 442 2.37 -14.36 -7.73
CA GLY A 442 3.37 -15.10 -6.94
C GLY A 442 4.67 -15.31 -7.70
N VAL A 443 5.68 -15.83 -7.01
CA VAL A 443 6.98 -16.20 -7.60
C VAL A 443 7.06 -17.70 -7.80
N ASN A 444 7.86 -18.17 -8.76
CA ASN A 444 8.09 -19.60 -8.96
C ASN A 444 9.19 -20.16 -8.03
N GLN A 445 9.35 -19.55 -6.86
CA GLN A 445 10.44 -19.81 -5.92
C GLN A 445 9.90 -20.04 -4.51
N ILE A 446 10.56 -20.92 -3.77
CA ILE A 446 10.37 -21.13 -2.34
C ILE A 446 11.72 -20.97 -1.66
N PHE A 447 11.75 -20.22 -0.56
CA PHE A 447 12.94 -19.93 0.22
C PHE A 447 12.85 -20.69 1.54
N LEU A 448 13.78 -21.63 1.75
CA LEU A 448 13.88 -22.42 2.96
C LEU A 448 15.02 -21.87 3.82
N MET A 449 14.74 -21.61 5.10
CA MET A 449 15.71 -21.15 6.09
C MET A 449 16.59 -22.28 6.63
N GLY A 450 16.17 -23.54 6.46
CA GLY A 450 16.77 -24.71 7.09
C GLY A 450 16.29 -24.93 8.53
N THR A 451 15.10 -24.45 8.87
CA THR A 451 14.55 -24.54 10.24
C THR A 451 13.23 -25.33 10.25
N ASP A 452 12.71 -25.65 11.43
CA ASP A 452 11.39 -26.28 11.59
C ASP A 452 10.21 -25.35 11.29
N LYS A 453 10.49 -24.06 11.01
CA LYS A 453 9.50 -23.05 10.59
C LYS A 453 9.29 -23.01 9.08
N ASP A 454 10.08 -23.76 8.32
CA ASP A 454 9.94 -23.83 6.87
C ASP A 454 8.64 -24.55 6.47
N PRO A 455 8.05 -24.23 5.30
CA PRO A 455 6.95 -25.01 4.78
C PRO A 455 7.38 -26.47 4.55
N THR A 456 6.56 -27.41 5.01
CA THR A 456 6.81 -28.85 4.83
C THR A 456 6.37 -29.38 3.46
N PHE A 457 5.51 -28.64 2.78
CA PHE A 457 5.04 -28.97 1.44
C PHE A 457 4.68 -27.71 0.64
N ALA A 458 4.63 -27.84 -0.68
CA ALA A 458 4.10 -26.84 -1.60
C ALA A 458 2.88 -27.39 -2.34
N LEU A 459 1.91 -26.53 -2.65
CA LEU A 459 0.77 -26.87 -3.49
C LEU A 459 1.07 -26.53 -4.95
N LEU A 460 1.04 -27.54 -5.82
CA LEU A 460 1.37 -27.38 -7.24
C LEU A 460 0.22 -27.86 -8.13
N PRO A 461 -0.01 -27.20 -9.28
CA PRO A 461 -0.81 -27.77 -10.34
C PRO A 461 -0.26 -29.13 -10.81
N PRO A 462 -1.11 -30.01 -11.38
CA PRO A 462 -0.63 -31.21 -12.04
C PRO A 462 0.29 -30.87 -13.22
N GLY A 463 1.40 -31.59 -13.34
CA GLY A 463 2.39 -31.28 -14.37
C GLY A 463 3.76 -31.89 -14.08
N THR A 464 4.73 -31.58 -14.94
CA THR A 464 6.13 -31.96 -14.73
C THR A 464 6.98 -30.72 -14.56
N TYR A 465 7.82 -30.72 -13.53
CA TYR A 465 8.64 -29.57 -13.16
C TYR A 465 10.11 -29.98 -13.03
N ARG A 466 11.00 -29.10 -13.48
CA ARG A 466 12.40 -29.10 -13.08
C ARG A 466 12.58 -28.14 -11.91
N VAL A 467 13.17 -28.64 -10.84
CA VAL A 467 13.46 -27.86 -9.63
C VAL A 467 14.97 -27.64 -9.53
N TYR A 468 15.37 -26.41 -9.24
CA TYR A 468 16.75 -26.03 -8.97
C TYR A 468 16.89 -25.65 -7.51
N ALA A 469 17.89 -26.18 -6.81
CA ALA A 469 18.26 -25.73 -5.47
C ALA A 469 19.55 -24.89 -5.54
N THR A 470 19.54 -23.69 -4.95
CA THR A 470 20.69 -22.78 -4.86
C THR A 470 20.81 -22.20 -3.45
N ARG A 471 22.01 -21.73 -3.07
CA ARG A 471 22.26 -21.06 -1.79
C ARG A 471 23.33 -19.96 -1.91
N GLY A 472 23.21 -19.11 -2.94
CA GLY A 472 24.24 -18.11 -3.25
C GLY A 472 25.46 -18.65 -4.01
N PRO A 473 26.45 -17.76 -4.28
CA PRO A 473 27.55 -18.01 -5.22
C PRO A 473 28.62 -18.99 -4.71
N GLU A 474 28.65 -19.28 -3.41
CA GLU A 474 29.64 -20.16 -2.79
C GLU A 474 29.26 -21.65 -2.87
N TYR A 475 28.01 -21.95 -3.21
CA TYR A 475 27.41 -23.28 -3.18
C TYR A 475 27.18 -23.85 -4.58
N SER A 476 27.09 -25.18 -4.67
CA SER A 476 26.71 -25.88 -5.89
C SER A 476 25.25 -25.58 -6.28
N LEU A 477 24.91 -25.94 -7.51
CA LEU A 477 23.54 -25.88 -8.01
C LEU A 477 23.05 -27.30 -8.26
N GLU A 478 22.03 -27.71 -7.50
CA GLU A 478 21.42 -29.03 -7.60
C GLU A 478 20.14 -28.99 -8.44
N LYS A 479 19.79 -30.12 -9.06
CA LYS A 479 18.63 -30.21 -9.96
C LYS A 479 17.88 -31.51 -9.71
N ALA A 480 16.55 -31.43 -9.72
CA ALA A 480 15.66 -32.58 -9.70
C ALA A 480 14.49 -32.38 -10.68
N GLU A 481 13.86 -33.47 -11.09
CA GLU A 481 12.59 -33.44 -11.79
C GLU A 481 11.50 -34.07 -10.92
N VAL A 482 10.32 -33.48 -10.92
CA VAL A 482 9.16 -33.96 -10.16
C VAL A 482 7.93 -33.98 -11.05
N SER A 483 7.22 -35.09 -11.03
CA SER A 483 5.91 -35.23 -11.67
C SER A 483 4.82 -35.16 -10.62
N VAL A 484 3.92 -34.19 -10.79
CA VAL A 484 2.79 -33.92 -9.90
C VAL A 484 1.52 -34.43 -10.58
N VAL A 485 0.81 -35.33 -9.89
CA VAL A 485 -0.47 -35.88 -10.34
C VAL A 485 -1.56 -35.29 -9.46
N ALA A 486 -2.68 -34.89 -10.08
CA ALA A 486 -3.80 -34.30 -9.38
C ALA A 486 -4.23 -35.12 -8.16
N GLY A 487 -4.32 -34.47 -6.99
CA GLY A 487 -4.78 -35.07 -5.74
C GLY A 487 -3.82 -36.06 -5.07
N ASN A 488 -2.60 -36.23 -5.61
CA ASN A 488 -1.58 -37.09 -5.02
C ASN A 488 -0.50 -36.29 -4.30
N ASP A 489 0.07 -36.89 -3.25
CA ASP A 489 1.26 -36.40 -2.58
C ASP A 489 2.53 -36.97 -3.25
N THR A 490 3.51 -36.11 -3.51
CA THR A 490 4.81 -36.46 -4.10
C THR A 490 5.93 -35.93 -3.21
N VAL A 491 7.06 -36.64 -3.12
CA VAL A 491 8.26 -36.15 -2.41
C VAL A 491 9.24 -35.53 -3.40
N LEU A 492 9.70 -34.31 -3.13
CA LEU A 492 10.79 -33.70 -3.90
C LEU A 492 12.13 -34.28 -3.46
N ASN A 493 12.66 -35.22 -4.24
CA ASN A 493 14.00 -35.79 -4.03
C ASN A 493 15.05 -34.90 -4.70
N ILE A 494 15.51 -33.87 -4.00
CA ILE A 494 16.60 -32.97 -4.43
C ILE A 494 17.72 -32.98 -3.39
N ALA A 495 18.96 -32.92 -3.87
CA ALA A 495 20.14 -32.83 -2.99
C ALA A 495 20.28 -31.42 -2.41
N GLU A 496 20.88 -31.33 -1.23
CA GLU A 496 21.31 -30.06 -0.64
C GLU A 496 22.50 -29.47 -1.43
N PRO A 497 22.49 -28.17 -1.76
CA PRO A 497 23.65 -27.46 -2.29
C PRO A 497 24.89 -27.60 -1.38
N SER A 498 25.98 -28.13 -1.92
CA SER A 498 27.25 -28.28 -1.20
C SER A 498 28.14 -27.05 -1.35
N LEU A 499 28.92 -26.70 -0.33
CA LEU A 499 29.91 -25.63 -0.43
C LEU A 499 31.00 -26.00 -1.45
N VAL A 500 31.26 -25.14 -2.44
CA VAL A 500 32.26 -25.35 -3.49
C VAL A 500 33.33 -24.27 -3.56
N VAL A 501 33.09 -23.11 -2.96
CA VAL A 501 34.08 -22.04 -2.78
C VAL A 501 34.15 -21.68 -1.30
N GLU A 502 35.33 -21.85 -0.69
CA GLU A 502 35.57 -21.39 0.67
C GLU A 502 35.97 -19.91 0.68
N THR A 503 35.29 -19.11 1.49
CA THR A 503 35.47 -17.64 1.59
C THR A 503 35.96 -17.22 2.97
N ALA A 504 36.86 -18.01 3.57
CA ALA A 504 37.37 -17.74 4.91
C ALA A 504 37.92 -16.31 5.06
N GLY A 505 37.40 -15.58 6.05
CA GLY A 505 37.77 -14.18 6.33
C GLY A 505 36.98 -13.14 5.53
N PHE A 506 36.05 -13.55 4.66
CA PHE A 506 35.07 -12.69 4.02
C PHE A 506 33.70 -12.87 4.67
N ILE A 507 32.82 -11.89 4.48
CA ILE A 507 31.43 -11.90 4.95
C ILE A 507 30.55 -11.54 3.75
N SER A 508 29.49 -12.32 3.52
CA SER A 508 28.47 -12.04 2.52
C SER A 508 27.45 -11.03 3.07
N ALA A 509 27.40 -9.84 2.49
CA ALA A 509 26.56 -8.74 2.97
C ALA A 509 25.78 -8.07 1.83
N ASP A 510 24.57 -7.63 2.15
CA ASP A 510 23.77 -6.75 1.30
C ASP A 510 23.50 -5.42 2.02
N PHE A 511 23.82 -4.33 1.34
CA PHE A 511 23.81 -2.98 1.91
C PHE A 511 22.62 -2.13 1.46
N HIS A 512 21.68 -2.70 0.70
CA HIS A 512 20.52 -2.00 0.19
C HIS A 512 19.31 -2.93 0.14
N VAL A 513 18.53 -2.94 1.23
CA VAL A 513 17.48 -3.93 1.46
C VAL A 513 16.21 -3.26 1.95
N HIS A 514 15.12 -3.57 1.24
CA HIS A 514 13.76 -3.14 1.57
C HIS A 514 12.86 -4.32 1.95
N SER A 515 11.88 -4.09 2.80
CA SER A 515 10.83 -5.03 3.19
C SER A 515 9.54 -4.29 3.51
N GLY A 516 8.57 -4.97 4.10
CA GLY A 516 7.25 -4.42 4.40
C GLY A 516 7.23 -2.99 5.00
N PRO A 517 8.18 -2.58 5.86
CA PRO A 517 8.21 -1.21 6.38
C PRO A 517 8.64 -0.11 5.39
N SER A 518 9.03 -0.45 4.17
CA SER A 518 9.28 0.51 3.08
C SER A 518 8.05 0.60 2.20
N PHE A 519 7.76 1.80 1.71
CA PHE A 519 6.58 2.02 0.87
C PHE A 519 6.65 1.31 -0.50
N ASP A 520 7.84 0.92 -0.98
CA ASP A 520 8.04 0.34 -2.31
C ASP A 520 7.88 -1.19 -2.35
N THR A 521 7.72 -1.84 -1.19
CA THR A 521 7.56 -3.29 -1.12
C THR A 521 6.79 -3.76 0.10
N VAL A 522 5.83 -4.65 -0.14
CA VAL A 522 5.00 -5.24 0.92
C VAL A 522 5.56 -6.50 1.55
N MET A 523 6.79 -6.89 1.20
CA MET A 523 7.30 -8.20 1.53
C MET A 523 7.44 -8.39 3.05
N PRO A 524 6.74 -9.37 3.68
CA PRO A 524 6.82 -9.56 5.12
C PRO A 524 8.25 -9.74 5.60
N ARG A 525 8.59 -9.07 6.72
CA ARG A 525 9.93 -9.06 7.32
C ARG A 525 10.51 -10.47 7.50
N ALA A 526 9.69 -11.41 7.95
CA ALA A 526 10.11 -12.81 8.13
C ALA A 526 10.46 -13.49 6.79
N LYS A 527 9.68 -13.22 5.73
CA LYS A 527 10.01 -13.70 4.38
C LYS A 527 11.31 -13.06 3.87
N ARG A 528 11.54 -11.77 4.15
CA ARG A 528 12.79 -11.09 3.76
C ARG A 528 13.99 -11.75 4.43
N VAL A 529 13.94 -12.03 5.73
CA VAL A 529 15.02 -12.80 6.39
C VAL A 529 15.18 -14.20 5.76
N ALA A 530 14.06 -14.88 5.43
CA ALA A 530 14.12 -16.19 4.79
C ALA A 530 14.82 -16.18 3.43
N THR A 531 14.64 -15.14 2.60
CA THR A 531 15.36 -15.04 1.32
C THR A 531 16.85 -14.91 1.52
N TYR A 532 17.31 -14.17 2.54
CA TYR A 532 18.74 -14.01 2.85
C TYR A 532 19.38 -15.33 3.25
N LEU A 533 18.75 -16.05 4.18
CA LEU A 533 19.25 -17.34 4.65
C LEU A 533 19.27 -18.38 3.53
N ALA A 534 18.22 -18.42 2.72
CA ALA A 534 18.11 -19.31 1.57
C ALA A 534 19.17 -19.04 0.49
N GLU A 535 19.72 -17.82 0.42
CA GLU A 535 20.79 -17.42 -0.51
C GLU A 535 22.18 -17.34 0.14
N GLY A 536 22.31 -17.73 1.41
CA GLY A 536 23.60 -17.73 2.12
C GLY A 536 24.17 -16.34 2.43
N ALA A 537 23.33 -15.31 2.51
CA ALA A 537 23.74 -13.99 2.96
C ALA A 537 23.83 -13.93 4.49
N GLU A 538 24.87 -13.27 5.02
CA GLU A 538 25.22 -13.27 6.44
C GLU A 538 24.93 -11.93 7.12
N VAL A 539 24.90 -10.83 6.37
CA VAL A 539 24.59 -9.48 6.89
C VAL A 539 23.52 -8.80 6.03
N LEU A 540 22.44 -8.37 6.68
CA LEU A 540 21.34 -7.59 6.12
C LEU A 540 21.39 -6.16 6.65
N VAL A 541 21.65 -5.17 5.81
CA VAL A 541 21.48 -3.75 6.18
C VAL A 541 20.08 -3.30 5.79
N ALA A 542 19.25 -2.99 6.78
CA ALA A 542 17.89 -2.53 6.56
C ALA A 542 17.91 -1.07 6.16
N THR A 543 17.49 -0.78 4.93
CA THR A 543 17.56 0.58 4.36
C THR A 543 16.21 0.99 3.82
N GLU A 544 15.15 0.73 4.58
CA GLU A 544 13.78 1.08 4.20
C GLU A 544 13.68 2.57 3.82
N HIS A 545 12.85 2.88 2.81
CA HIS A 545 12.68 4.26 2.34
C HIS A 545 12.11 5.15 3.43
N GLU A 546 12.80 6.26 3.70
CA GLU A 546 12.33 7.32 4.59
C GLU A 546 11.90 6.83 5.98
N THR A 547 12.38 5.68 6.45
CA THR A 547 12.13 5.16 7.80
C THR A 547 13.31 4.34 8.30
N VAL A 548 13.50 4.30 9.63
CA VAL A 548 14.54 3.46 10.25
C VAL A 548 13.87 2.22 10.86
N PHE A 549 14.35 1.05 10.47
CA PHE A 549 13.78 -0.22 10.95
C PHE A 549 14.88 -1.18 11.46
N ASP A 550 14.62 -1.82 12.61
CA ASP A 550 15.49 -2.85 13.19
C ASP A 550 14.93 -4.26 12.96
N PHE A 551 15.69 -5.09 12.24
CA PHE A 551 15.34 -6.49 11.98
C PHE A 551 15.68 -7.44 13.13
N GLN A 552 16.43 -7.03 14.15
CA GLN A 552 16.88 -7.92 15.22
C GLN A 552 15.70 -8.65 15.91
N PRO A 553 14.57 -8.00 16.24
CA PRO A 553 13.40 -8.70 16.77
C PRO A 553 12.84 -9.78 15.83
N THR A 554 12.91 -9.57 14.51
CA THR A 554 12.48 -10.57 13.53
C THR A 554 13.44 -11.75 13.49
N ILE A 555 14.75 -11.49 13.51
CA ILE A 555 15.81 -12.51 13.55
C ILE A 555 15.70 -13.37 14.82
N ASP A 556 15.49 -12.74 15.98
CA ASP A 556 15.32 -13.43 17.27
C ASP A 556 14.07 -14.31 17.27
N ARG A 557 12.93 -13.79 16.76
CA ARG A 557 11.68 -14.56 16.60
C ARG A 557 11.87 -15.77 15.68
N LEU A 558 12.67 -15.62 14.63
CA LEU A 558 13.00 -16.72 13.71
C LEU A 558 14.03 -17.69 14.29
N GLY A 559 14.83 -17.28 15.29
CA GLY A 559 15.83 -18.12 15.94
C GLY A 559 17.06 -18.36 15.06
N VAL A 560 17.41 -17.37 14.24
CA VAL A 560 18.43 -17.48 13.18
C VAL A 560 19.62 -16.53 13.40
N GLY A 561 19.72 -15.89 14.56
CA GLY A 561 20.78 -14.93 14.87
C GLY A 561 22.20 -15.50 14.89
N ASP A 562 22.34 -16.83 14.91
CA ASP A 562 23.65 -17.50 14.81
C ASP A 562 24.22 -17.50 13.38
N VAL A 563 23.40 -17.21 12.35
CA VAL A 563 23.77 -17.31 10.93
C VAL A 563 23.49 -16.05 10.12
N VAL A 564 22.72 -15.10 10.65
CA VAL A 564 22.49 -13.79 10.01
C VAL A 564 22.54 -12.67 11.05
N ALA A 565 23.25 -11.61 10.71
CA ALA A 565 23.28 -10.36 11.46
C ALA A 565 22.54 -9.26 10.69
N THR A 566 22.13 -8.21 11.40
CA THR A 566 21.51 -7.04 10.77
C THR A 566 22.12 -5.73 11.24
N ILE A 567 22.00 -4.72 10.40
CA ILE A 567 22.38 -3.34 10.68
C ILE A 567 21.20 -2.45 10.32
N ALA A 568 20.66 -1.73 11.31
CA ALA A 568 19.61 -0.75 11.06
C ALA A 568 20.17 0.47 10.30
N GLY A 569 19.40 0.95 9.33
CA GLY A 569 19.70 2.09 8.48
C GLY A 569 18.41 2.67 7.91
N THR A 570 18.54 3.49 6.88
CA THR A 570 17.43 4.05 6.09
C THR A 570 17.95 4.42 4.71
N GLU A 571 17.12 4.28 3.68
CA GLU A 571 17.35 4.92 2.40
C GLU A 571 16.70 6.30 2.42
N ILE A 572 17.55 7.33 2.36
CA ILE A 572 17.12 8.71 2.22
C ILE A 572 16.77 8.92 0.76
N THR A 573 15.52 9.30 0.50
CA THR A 573 14.91 9.42 -0.82
C THR A 573 14.33 10.80 -0.99
N GLY A 574 14.99 11.60 -1.82
CA GLY A 574 14.45 12.89 -2.26
C GLY A 574 13.43 12.68 -3.38
N GLU A 575 12.22 13.19 -3.17
CA GLU A 575 11.07 13.12 -4.06
C GLU A 575 10.66 14.50 -4.60
N VAL A 576 11.02 15.58 -3.89
CA VAL A 576 10.53 16.94 -4.20
C VAL A 576 11.63 17.86 -4.71
N GLY A 577 11.34 18.52 -5.84
CA GLY A 577 12.14 19.64 -6.35
C GLY A 577 11.83 20.94 -5.60
N SER A 578 12.84 21.77 -5.35
CA SER A 578 12.73 23.03 -4.61
C SER A 578 13.71 24.09 -5.10
N ASP A 579 13.56 25.34 -4.67
CA ASP A 579 14.51 26.42 -5.03
C ASP A 579 15.96 26.11 -4.63
N ARG A 580 16.17 25.40 -3.52
CA ARG A 580 17.52 25.05 -3.01
C ARG A 580 18.09 23.80 -3.69
N THR A 581 17.19 22.94 -4.13
CA THR A 581 17.44 21.62 -4.72
C THR A 581 16.48 21.45 -5.91
N PRO A 582 16.76 22.09 -7.07
CA PRO A 582 15.81 22.15 -8.19
C PRO A 582 15.49 20.80 -8.82
N TYR A 583 16.39 19.84 -8.60
CA TYR A 583 16.21 18.42 -8.84
C TYR A 583 16.18 17.73 -7.47
N THR A 584 15.57 16.55 -7.37
CA THR A 584 15.54 15.83 -6.09
C THR A 584 16.96 15.45 -5.65
N LEU A 585 17.15 15.13 -4.37
CA LEU A 585 18.46 14.72 -3.86
C LEU A 585 18.96 13.38 -4.43
N GLY A 586 18.10 12.64 -5.13
CA GLY A 586 18.32 11.24 -5.44
C GLY A 586 18.29 10.40 -4.16
N HIS A 587 18.95 9.25 -4.20
CA HIS A 587 18.85 8.22 -3.17
C HIS A 587 20.19 7.91 -2.52
N ALA A 588 20.24 7.82 -1.19
CA ALA A 588 21.42 7.35 -0.47
C ALA A 588 21.07 6.59 0.80
N ASN A 589 21.74 5.46 1.03
CA ASN A 589 21.63 4.72 2.28
C ASN A 589 22.47 5.37 3.38
N ALA A 590 21.93 5.42 4.58
CA ALA A 590 22.64 5.80 5.80
C ALA A 590 22.59 4.65 6.81
N PHE A 591 23.76 4.14 7.22
CA PHE A 591 23.86 3.04 8.19
C PHE A 591 25.24 2.96 8.86
N PRO A 592 25.35 2.51 10.12
CA PRO A 592 24.24 2.23 11.02
C PRO A 592 23.51 3.50 11.47
N VAL A 593 22.21 3.42 11.76
CA VAL A 593 21.38 4.48 12.35
C VAL A 593 20.53 3.85 13.45
N ASP A 594 20.36 4.55 14.58
CA ASP A 594 19.50 4.06 15.66
C ASP A 594 18.04 4.46 15.41
N GLU A 595 17.14 3.49 15.50
CA GLU A 595 15.69 3.72 15.45
C GLU A 595 15.25 4.62 16.61
N GLN A 596 14.42 5.61 16.31
CA GLN A 596 13.73 6.43 17.30
C GLN A 596 12.22 6.21 17.16
N ALA A 597 11.70 5.15 17.80
CA ALA A 597 10.34 4.64 17.60
C ALA A 597 9.20 5.67 17.79
N LEU A 598 9.43 6.78 18.50
CA LEU A 598 8.43 7.84 18.73
C LEU A 598 8.63 9.10 17.88
N ALA A 599 9.74 9.19 17.14
CA ALA A 599 10.00 10.30 16.23
C ALA A 599 9.27 10.06 14.90
N PHE A 600 8.95 11.14 14.18
CA PHE A 600 8.45 11.07 12.81
C PHE A 600 9.39 10.20 11.96
N ARG A 601 8.81 9.32 11.14
CA ARG A 601 9.52 8.38 10.28
C ARG A 601 10.54 7.51 11.06
N ARG A 602 10.23 7.20 12.32
CA ARG A 602 11.13 6.51 13.27
C ARG A 602 12.50 7.17 13.40
N GLY A 603 12.56 8.47 13.14
CA GLY A 603 13.77 9.26 13.11
C GLY A 603 14.58 9.11 11.83
N ALA A 604 13.99 8.85 10.67
CA ALA A 604 14.66 9.13 9.39
C ALA A 604 15.02 10.62 9.27
N PHE A 605 15.88 10.94 8.32
CA PHE A 605 16.43 12.29 8.19
C PHE A 605 15.60 13.12 7.23
N ALA A 606 15.11 14.26 7.71
CA ALA A 606 14.56 15.29 6.85
C ALA A 606 15.52 15.60 5.69
N ASN A 607 15.05 15.54 4.46
CA ASN A 607 15.90 15.63 3.27
C ASN A 607 15.34 16.60 2.21
N GLU A 608 14.03 16.84 2.19
CA GLU A 608 13.40 17.73 1.23
C GLU A 608 13.81 19.20 1.37
N ASN A 609 14.10 19.85 0.24
CA ASN A 609 14.62 21.23 0.20
C ASN A 609 15.91 21.45 1.02
N ARG A 610 16.71 20.37 1.16
CA ARG A 610 18.04 20.39 1.75
C ARG A 610 19.07 19.94 0.73
N ARG A 611 20.35 20.22 1.02
CA ARG A 611 21.48 19.68 0.25
C ARG A 611 22.12 18.51 0.99
N TRP A 612 22.73 17.57 0.28
CA TRP A 612 23.44 16.43 0.87
C TRP A 612 24.42 16.81 1.98
N ARG A 613 25.11 17.95 1.87
CA ARG A 613 26.02 18.41 2.94
C ARG A 613 25.32 18.66 4.29
N GLU A 614 24.07 19.09 4.27
CA GLU A 614 23.27 19.36 5.47
C GLU A 614 22.75 18.04 6.04
N VAL A 615 22.22 17.18 5.19
CA VAL A 615 21.75 15.83 5.56
C VAL A 615 22.89 14.98 6.14
N ILE A 616 24.08 14.98 5.51
CA ILE A 616 25.29 14.31 6.02
C ILE A 616 25.74 14.93 7.35
N ALA A 617 25.67 16.25 7.50
CA ALA A 617 26.06 16.90 8.76
C ALA A 617 25.13 16.47 9.92
N ASP A 618 23.82 16.39 9.68
CA ASP A 618 22.85 15.91 10.67
C ASP A 618 23.06 14.43 11.01
N LEU A 619 23.27 13.59 9.98
CA LEU A 619 23.63 12.18 10.15
C LEU A 619 24.85 12.04 11.06
N LYS A 620 25.93 12.78 10.76
CA LYS A 620 27.19 12.74 11.52
C LYS A 620 27.08 13.34 12.91
N ALA A 621 26.21 14.33 13.11
CA ALA A 621 25.92 14.90 14.42
C ALA A 621 25.16 13.91 15.32
N ARG A 622 24.20 13.17 14.74
CA ARG A 622 23.44 12.14 15.44
C ARG A 622 24.28 10.89 15.71
N ARG A 623 25.05 10.46 14.71
CA ARG A 623 25.88 9.25 14.78
C ARG A 623 27.13 9.37 13.89
N ALA A 624 28.26 9.67 14.53
CA ALA A 624 29.51 10.02 13.84
C ALA A 624 30.09 8.87 12.99
N ASP A 625 29.86 7.62 13.39
CA ASP A 625 30.33 6.40 12.72
C ASP A 625 29.42 5.92 11.58
N SER A 626 28.25 6.53 11.36
CA SER A 626 27.37 6.19 10.22
C SER A 626 28.08 6.37 8.89
N LEU A 627 27.93 5.42 7.99
CA LEU A 627 28.31 5.51 6.59
C LEU A 627 27.16 6.10 5.78
N ILE A 628 27.52 6.78 4.68
CA ILE A 628 26.57 7.13 3.63
C ILE A 628 27.01 6.42 2.36
N GLN A 629 26.09 5.70 1.73
CA GLN A 629 26.28 5.03 0.45
C GLN A 629 25.36 5.69 -0.56
N LEU A 630 25.95 6.23 -1.62
CA LEU A 630 25.17 6.67 -2.77
C LEU A 630 24.60 5.45 -3.50
N ASN A 631 23.29 5.42 -3.69
CA ASN A 631 22.63 4.32 -4.36
C ASN A 631 22.57 4.55 -5.86
N HIS A 632 22.81 3.47 -6.61
CA HIS A 632 22.58 3.35 -8.05
C HIS A 632 22.74 4.65 -8.87
N ALA A 633 23.87 5.37 -8.69
CA ALA A 633 24.17 6.56 -9.46
C ALA A 633 24.43 6.17 -10.91
N ARG A 634 23.39 6.23 -11.74
CA ARG A 634 23.45 5.81 -13.13
C ARG A 634 23.96 6.97 -13.99
N TRP A 635 25.01 6.68 -14.75
CA TRP A 635 25.39 7.47 -15.92
C TRP A 635 24.61 6.93 -17.12
N ASP A 636 23.73 7.72 -17.73
CA ASP A 636 22.97 7.34 -18.93
C ASP A 636 23.38 8.23 -20.13
N ASP A 637 24.09 7.63 -21.08
CA ASP A 637 24.61 8.27 -22.28
C ASP A 637 23.53 8.80 -23.23
N ARG A 638 22.27 8.34 -23.08
CA ARG A 638 21.13 8.91 -23.82
C ARG A 638 20.89 10.36 -23.47
N PHE A 639 21.39 10.83 -22.33
CA PHE A 639 21.23 12.18 -21.80
C PHE A 639 22.54 12.95 -21.70
N ALA A 640 23.53 12.65 -22.55
CA ALA A 640 24.71 13.49 -22.65
C ALA A 640 24.35 14.90 -23.19
N PRO A 641 25.07 15.98 -22.81
CA PRO A 641 24.86 17.30 -23.41
C PRO A 641 24.82 17.25 -24.94
N GLY A 642 23.69 17.63 -25.54
CA GLY A 642 23.46 17.59 -26.99
C GLY A 642 22.87 16.29 -27.54
N SER A 643 22.48 15.33 -26.71
CA SER A 643 21.70 14.16 -27.13
C SER A 643 20.22 14.53 -27.37
N PRO A 644 19.46 13.72 -28.14
CA PRO A 644 18.03 13.97 -28.36
C PRO A 644 17.19 14.02 -27.08
N ALA A 645 17.60 13.25 -26.07
CA ALA A 645 16.91 13.15 -24.80
C ALA A 645 17.41 14.19 -23.76
N TRP A 646 18.45 14.98 -24.09
CA TRP A 646 18.99 16.04 -23.23
C TRP A 646 17.93 17.04 -22.79
N GLU A 647 16.99 17.38 -23.69
CA GLU A 647 15.89 18.31 -23.45
C GLU A 647 14.59 17.65 -22.94
N GLU A 648 14.59 16.34 -22.67
CA GLU A 648 13.42 15.66 -22.09
C GLU A 648 13.29 15.98 -20.59
N ASP A 649 12.11 16.45 -20.18
CA ASP A 649 11.79 16.89 -18.80
C ASP A 649 11.88 15.78 -17.75
N TRP A 650 11.77 14.49 -18.14
CA TRP A 650 11.71 13.38 -17.19
C TRP A 650 13.08 12.72 -16.98
N SER A 651 13.83 13.24 -16.00
CA SER A 651 15.17 12.74 -15.72
C SER A 651 15.73 13.02 -14.32
N GLY A 652 14.87 12.88 -13.31
CA GLY A 652 15.18 13.20 -11.91
C GLY A 652 16.46 12.57 -11.32
N ASP A 653 16.97 11.49 -11.91
CA ASP A 653 18.21 10.83 -11.47
C ASP A 653 19.50 11.28 -12.20
N ARG A 654 19.43 12.25 -13.12
CA ARG A 654 20.63 12.75 -13.82
C ARG A 654 21.49 13.55 -12.84
N ALA A 655 22.79 13.23 -12.76
CA ALA A 655 24.00 14.03 -12.46
C ALA A 655 23.99 15.20 -11.42
N ALA A 656 22.85 15.78 -11.05
CA ALA A 656 22.59 16.72 -9.97
C ALA A 656 23.08 16.20 -8.61
N TYR A 657 23.31 14.89 -8.48
CA TYR A 657 23.98 14.35 -7.31
C TYR A 657 25.29 15.08 -6.96
N PHE A 658 26.14 15.38 -7.95
CA PHE A 658 27.38 16.12 -7.72
C PHE A 658 27.16 17.63 -7.54
N ASP A 659 26.08 18.20 -8.10
CA ASP A 659 25.63 19.58 -7.83
C ASP A 659 25.44 19.83 -6.33
N HIS A 660 24.84 18.86 -5.63
CA HIS A 660 24.48 18.98 -4.23
C HIS A 660 25.67 18.86 -3.26
N MET A 661 26.82 18.38 -3.75
CA MET A 661 28.05 18.19 -2.97
C MET A 661 29.01 19.39 -3.04
N GLY A 662 28.79 20.35 -3.95
CA GLY A 662 29.68 21.49 -4.21
C GLY A 662 29.58 22.63 -3.19
N VAL A 663 30.70 23.36 -2.99
CA VAL A 663 30.76 24.61 -2.21
C VAL A 663 30.86 25.80 -3.17
N GLY A 664 29.87 26.69 -3.16
CA GLY A 664 29.95 28.00 -3.85
C GLY A 664 29.79 27.98 -5.37
N ARG A 665 29.45 26.84 -5.98
CA ARG A 665 29.06 26.70 -7.40
C ARG A 665 28.01 25.59 -7.52
N SER A 666 27.05 25.77 -8.44
CA SER A 666 26.34 24.64 -9.07
C SER A 666 27.29 23.96 -10.05
N TYR A 667 27.24 22.63 -10.11
CA TYR A 667 27.74 21.86 -11.23
C TYR A 667 27.07 22.35 -12.53
N ASN A 668 27.92 22.71 -13.47
CA ASN A 668 27.54 23.11 -14.81
C ASN A 668 27.79 21.90 -15.70
N ALA A 669 26.74 21.25 -16.18
CA ALA A 669 26.87 20.07 -17.04
C ALA A 669 27.60 20.33 -18.37
N GLY A 670 27.85 21.61 -18.73
CA GLY A 670 28.69 22.02 -19.85
C GLY A 670 30.19 22.14 -19.53
N GLU A 671 30.63 22.01 -18.27
CA GLU A 671 32.05 22.01 -17.86
C GLU A 671 32.54 20.59 -17.53
N LEU A 672 33.68 20.19 -18.10
CA LEU A 672 34.32 18.91 -17.79
C LEU A 672 34.85 18.92 -16.36
N LEU A 673 34.56 17.86 -15.60
CA LEU A 673 35.08 17.64 -14.25
C LEU A 673 36.61 17.47 -14.30
N GLY A 674 37.36 18.55 -14.07
CA GLY A 674 38.82 18.52 -14.03
C GLY A 674 39.55 19.82 -14.39
N SER A 675 38.86 20.94 -14.63
CA SER A 675 39.48 22.26 -14.84
C SER A 675 39.62 23.09 -13.58
#